data_AF-A0A0G4I8K6-F1
#
_entry.id   AF-A0A0G4I8K6-F1
#
_cell.length_a   1.000
_cell.length_b   1.000
_cell.length_c   1.000
_cell.angle_alpha   90.00
_cell.angle_beta   90.00
_cell.angle_gamma   90.00
#
_symmetry.space_group_name_H-M   'P 1'
#
loop_
_entity.id
_entity.type
_entity.pdbx_description
1 polymer ?
#
loop_
_entity_poly.entity_id
_entity_poly.type
_entity_poly.pdbx_seq_one_letter_code
_entity_poly.pdbx_strand_id
1 'polypeptide(L)'
;MSRPTARFHAPLEEAGVLPSGETVDAALSAAFGHTRPDADEISALCSDRDGFGLGWVLLQCMRTRLKAGGGERGARGEGPCSLKTLIASKCELHDSRLFFQSLPSSIETLDLGGNRFRSASMESLSSVLAARWLPALLSLDLSDNPLGPFGVRALAKGLSAPLQSLRLARTGAKKEGVEALAGVLEAKKVSSLQTLDLSENEIWAGGCKFLASALCASGAVPSLTNLILKKNNLAHVKPPLPIPFGSGVEEERDYAAICQLLSTDQLRELQELDLSENDLFSEKHPNSVPVSHLVTEGRFPKLRILNLGKNWMGTAEVAAFANALTERAPPLEDLDLASSGDERDAEEGEALELGVQAVAAALSSGRLSHLTRLRLIDRYDVKADAVRSLFRAIEEDKVARLRTLELGYYSANHWDEPYDDAVEVLARAVAAGKIPKIENLLLDVYYGMLSSATVSVPGRALGSGGVSALRKLELKWKCGMDDDSSLLGLAEGLGGGGMPLLEDFDLSVWCDGGTEGVKEIGELLSRGKIPPSLRRVRLELPAHDVLSSLCDGLCVGTCPSPEMRLDLKLHDQFGSLDEDELKGPLSSLAETIRTGRLSYLRKFASEVNIFMYAESTEEVGEALTNPGACLAFLEEIWPQIYDSDNAVAFLRGMQRGRGCLQSVEKIYTGLQRETGGPRVPPLSSLITAGTVPSLKEVRVNLATADLKGVQAFAACLCSPPAASLRQVEVSFGTGSFSPEPEPEGSAKVMMFSVSLASEHLTKLQVLNVKNVRQGMGVLSLCAGLEGGKLSSLRELSLQSVRLQSDARALADALVAEKLPGLRVLKIRLCHLSDEGLKALTDVWMGASPPPLEHLDLSDNRLEAGGAETLAAFLGSKRIPSLFEVILGGNGVGSVAKAMLERGFPKIVSFRTQDYFLE
;
A
#
# COMPACT_ATOMS: atom_id res chain seq x y z
N MET A 1 -9.27 -27.57 -19.80
CA MET A 1 -8.20 -28.57 -19.97
C MET A 1 -7.30 -28.50 -18.74
N SER A 2 -6.99 -29.66 -18.18
CA SER A 2 -6.34 -29.86 -16.88
C SER A 2 -4.88 -29.36 -16.91
N ARG A 3 -4.49 -28.49 -15.98
CA ARG A 3 -3.10 -28.04 -15.81
C ARG A 3 -2.19 -29.23 -15.48
N PRO A 4 -1.03 -29.42 -16.14
CA PRO A 4 -0.05 -30.41 -15.70
C PRO A 4 0.71 -29.87 -14.49
N THR A 5 0.44 -30.45 -13.32
CA THR A 5 1.19 -30.22 -12.08
C THR A 5 2.47 -31.06 -12.09
N ALA A 6 3.56 -30.52 -12.60
CA ALA A 6 4.90 -31.07 -12.41
C ALA A 6 5.80 -30.00 -11.79
N ARG A 7 6.03 -30.10 -10.47
CA ARG A 7 6.93 -29.22 -9.70
C ARG A 7 8.38 -29.57 -10.04
N PHE A 8 9.08 -28.69 -10.76
CA PHE A 8 10.54 -28.72 -10.85
C PHE A 8 11.12 -27.64 -9.93
N HIS A 9 11.56 -28.04 -8.74
CA HIS A 9 12.41 -27.22 -7.88
C HIS A 9 13.88 -27.59 -8.16
N ALA A 10 14.61 -26.72 -8.87
CA ALA A 10 16.08 -26.80 -8.95
C ALA A 10 16.68 -25.38 -8.92
N PRO A 11 17.76 -25.12 -8.16
CA PRO A 11 18.48 -23.84 -8.18
C PRO A 11 19.17 -23.62 -9.54
N LEU A 12 19.00 -22.43 -10.13
CA LEU A 12 19.46 -22.09 -11.49
C LEU A 12 20.96 -21.77 -11.63
N GLU A 13 21.80 -22.05 -10.63
CA GLU A 13 23.23 -21.66 -10.67
C GLU A 13 24.21 -22.76 -11.12
N GLU A 14 23.81 -24.02 -11.35
CA GLU A 14 24.76 -25.11 -11.65
C GLU A 14 24.70 -25.73 -13.07
N ALA A 15 23.90 -25.22 -14.00
CA ALA A 15 23.83 -25.80 -15.36
C ALA A 15 24.74 -25.07 -16.37
N GLY A 16 26.06 -25.23 -16.20
CA GLY A 16 27.07 -24.78 -17.17
C GLY A 16 27.24 -25.69 -18.40
N VAL A 17 26.40 -26.71 -18.59
CA VAL A 17 26.50 -27.66 -19.71
C VAL A 17 25.12 -27.88 -20.33
N LEU A 18 24.95 -27.45 -21.59
CA LEU A 18 23.75 -27.69 -22.39
C LEU A 18 23.62 -29.18 -22.73
N PRO A 19 22.46 -29.82 -22.50
CA PRO A 19 22.17 -31.12 -23.07
C PRO A 19 21.91 -30.99 -24.58
N SER A 20 22.21 -32.03 -25.36
CA SER A 20 22.08 -32.07 -26.83
C SER A 20 20.67 -31.69 -27.32
N GLY A 21 20.56 -31.14 -28.53
CA GLY A 21 19.29 -30.66 -29.10
C GLY A 21 18.13 -31.68 -29.11
N GLU A 22 18.42 -32.98 -29.16
CA GLU A 22 17.42 -34.06 -29.13
C GLU A 22 16.75 -34.25 -27.76
N THR A 23 17.49 -34.06 -26.66
CA THR A 23 16.98 -34.26 -25.29
C THR A 23 16.02 -33.15 -24.84
N VAL A 24 16.17 -31.96 -25.41
CA VAL A 24 15.27 -30.82 -25.15
C VAL A 24 13.91 -31.03 -25.82
N ASP A 25 13.89 -31.51 -27.07
CA ASP A 25 12.63 -31.77 -27.79
C ASP A 25 11.79 -32.88 -27.15
N ALA A 26 12.44 -33.88 -26.56
CA ALA A 26 11.78 -34.92 -25.78
C ALA A 26 11.16 -34.36 -24.48
N ALA A 27 11.86 -33.48 -23.77
CA ALA A 27 11.37 -32.84 -22.54
C ALA A 27 10.21 -31.87 -22.83
N LEU A 28 10.29 -31.10 -23.92
CA LEU A 28 9.22 -30.22 -24.37
C LEU A 28 7.99 -31.00 -24.85
N SER A 29 8.19 -32.08 -25.61
CA SER A 29 7.09 -32.95 -26.03
C SER A 29 6.41 -33.65 -24.85
N ALA A 30 7.16 -33.96 -23.79
CA ALA A 30 6.61 -34.55 -22.57
C ALA A 30 5.84 -33.55 -21.69
N ALA A 31 6.31 -32.30 -21.60
CA ALA A 31 5.67 -31.25 -20.80
C ALA A 31 4.35 -30.74 -21.43
N PHE A 32 4.28 -30.70 -22.77
CA PHE A 32 3.11 -30.20 -23.52
C PHE A 32 2.32 -31.29 -24.24
N GLY A 33 2.54 -32.57 -23.94
CA GLY A 33 1.74 -33.65 -24.53
C GLY A 33 1.79 -33.70 -26.08
N HIS A 34 2.98 -33.54 -26.66
CA HIS A 34 3.27 -33.50 -28.10
C HIS A 34 2.78 -32.25 -28.85
N THR A 35 2.25 -31.23 -28.20
CA THR A 35 1.98 -29.92 -28.81
C THR A 35 3.17 -28.97 -28.61
N ARG A 36 3.45 -28.10 -29.59
CA ARG A 36 4.44 -27.04 -29.41
C ARG A 36 3.80 -25.90 -28.61
N PRO A 37 4.46 -25.38 -27.56
CA PRO A 37 3.91 -24.25 -26.84
C PRO A 37 3.85 -23.02 -27.74
N ASP A 38 2.70 -22.36 -27.73
CA ASP A 38 2.53 -21.10 -28.45
C ASP A 38 3.14 -19.92 -27.64
N ALA A 39 3.14 -18.73 -28.23
CA ALA A 39 3.71 -17.55 -27.60
C ALA A 39 2.96 -17.15 -26.31
N ASP A 40 1.67 -17.44 -26.22
CA ASP A 40 0.82 -17.07 -25.09
C ASP A 40 1.06 -18.04 -23.91
N GLU A 41 1.27 -19.33 -24.18
CA GLU A 41 1.66 -20.34 -23.21
C GLU A 41 3.04 -20.07 -22.62
N ILE A 42 4.02 -19.67 -23.43
CA ILE A 42 5.37 -19.26 -22.96
C ILE A 42 5.27 -18.00 -22.10
N SER A 43 4.50 -17.00 -22.53
CA SER A 43 4.28 -15.78 -21.75
C SER A 43 3.61 -16.08 -20.42
N ALA A 44 2.59 -16.95 -20.41
CA ALA A 44 1.89 -17.36 -19.19
C ALA A 44 2.81 -18.14 -18.22
N LEU A 45 3.69 -19.00 -18.74
CA LEU A 45 4.72 -19.69 -17.95
C LEU A 45 5.74 -18.72 -17.35
N CYS A 46 6.20 -17.73 -18.11
CA CYS A 46 7.13 -16.71 -17.62
C CYS A 46 6.47 -15.73 -16.63
N SER A 47 5.15 -15.57 -16.68
CA SER A 47 4.39 -14.67 -15.78
C SER A 47 4.20 -15.25 -14.38
N ASP A 48 4.46 -16.55 -14.18
CA ASP A 48 4.41 -17.22 -12.88
C ASP A 48 5.83 -17.48 -12.37
N ARG A 49 6.08 -17.18 -11.10
CA ARG A 49 7.37 -17.40 -10.43
C ARG A 49 7.81 -18.87 -10.54
N ASP A 50 6.88 -19.80 -10.37
CA ASP A 50 7.16 -21.24 -10.41
C ASP A 50 7.37 -21.76 -11.85
N GLY A 51 6.83 -21.05 -12.84
CA GLY A 51 6.93 -21.39 -14.26
C GLY A 51 8.12 -20.76 -15.00
N PHE A 52 8.71 -19.69 -14.45
CA PHE A 52 9.76 -18.93 -15.13
C PHE A 52 10.97 -19.77 -15.51
N GLY A 53 11.41 -20.71 -14.66
CA GLY A 53 12.54 -21.59 -14.98
C GLY A 53 12.33 -22.42 -16.25
N LEU A 54 11.10 -22.92 -16.46
CA LEU A 54 10.73 -23.67 -17.66
C LEU A 54 10.59 -22.73 -18.87
N GLY A 55 9.97 -21.55 -18.67
CA GLY A 55 9.87 -20.50 -19.68
C GLY A 55 11.25 -19.98 -20.14
N TRP A 56 12.22 -19.93 -19.23
CA TRP A 56 13.59 -19.51 -19.51
C TRP A 56 14.34 -20.49 -20.40
N VAL A 57 14.21 -21.78 -20.10
CA VAL A 57 14.77 -22.86 -20.93
C VAL A 57 14.15 -22.80 -22.33
N LEU A 58 12.83 -22.60 -22.43
CA LEU A 58 12.12 -22.42 -23.69
C LEU A 58 12.65 -21.22 -24.51
N LEU A 59 12.87 -20.07 -23.87
CA LEU A 59 13.45 -18.88 -24.51
C LEU A 59 14.87 -19.13 -25.04
N GLN A 60 15.73 -19.84 -24.29
CA GLN A 60 17.06 -20.22 -24.75
C GLN A 60 17.01 -21.15 -25.97
N CYS A 61 16.06 -22.09 -25.99
CA CYS A 61 15.87 -23.02 -27.10
C CYS A 61 15.38 -22.33 -28.38
N MET A 62 14.54 -21.30 -28.25
CA MET A 62 14.15 -20.47 -29.38
C MET A 62 15.34 -19.69 -29.97
N ARG A 63 16.24 -19.19 -29.11
CA ARG A 63 17.47 -18.49 -29.55
C ARG A 63 18.43 -19.39 -30.31
N THR A 64 18.67 -20.62 -29.84
CA THR A 64 19.60 -21.56 -30.51
C THR A 64 19.07 -22.00 -31.88
N ARG A 65 17.76 -22.16 -32.03
CA ARG A 65 17.11 -22.46 -33.31
C ARG A 65 17.17 -21.32 -34.33
N LEU A 66 17.02 -20.08 -33.89
CA LEU A 66 17.19 -18.90 -34.77
C LEU A 66 18.63 -18.73 -35.29
N LYS A 67 19.64 -19.17 -34.53
CA LYS A 67 21.04 -19.21 -34.99
C LYS A 67 21.33 -20.39 -35.94
N ALA A 68 20.61 -21.50 -35.81
CA ALA A 68 20.80 -22.70 -36.65
C ALA A 68 20.11 -22.60 -38.03
N GLY A 69 19.10 -21.74 -38.19
CA GLY A 69 18.32 -21.58 -39.42
C GLY A 69 19.02 -20.89 -40.61
N GLY A 70 20.34 -20.76 -40.60
CA GLY A 70 21.14 -20.15 -41.68
C GLY A 70 21.28 -21.01 -42.94
N GLY A 71 20.71 -22.22 -42.98
CA GLY A 71 20.73 -23.04 -44.18
C GLY A 71 19.95 -24.31 -43.99
N GLU A 72 18.68 -24.32 -44.38
CA GLU A 72 18.04 -25.46 -45.06
C GLU A 72 16.63 -25.07 -45.53
N ARG A 73 16.44 -25.11 -46.85
CA ARG A 73 15.13 -24.99 -47.50
C ARG A 73 14.40 -26.31 -47.36
N GLY A 74 13.22 -26.30 -46.75
CA GLY A 74 12.14 -27.24 -47.10
C GLY A 74 11.46 -27.96 -45.94
N ALA A 75 10.41 -27.35 -45.39
CA ALA A 75 9.17 -28.03 -44.99
C ALA A 75 8.07 -26.98 -44.81
N ARG A 76 6.89 -27.21 -45.39
CA ARG A 76 5.75 -26.29 -45.41
C ARG A 76 5.05 -26.23 -44.06
N GLY A 77 4.72 -25.01 -43.63
CA GLY A 77 3.60 -24.68 -42.74
C GLY A 77 4.01 -24.29 -41.31
N GLU A 78 3.98 -22.99 -41.05
CA GLU A 78 4.14 -22.29 -39.76
C GLU A 78 5.58 -21.88 -39.38
N GLY A 79 5.82 -20.56 -39.48
CA GLY A 79 7.07 -19.90 -39.10
C GLY A 79 7.35 -20.01 -37.60
N PRO A 80 8.60 -19.73 -37.16
CA PRO A 80 8.96 -19.79 -35.74
C PRO A 80 8.06 -18.84 -34.93
N CYS A 81 7.46 -19.34 -33.85
CA CYS A 81 6.61 -18.57 -32.94
C CYS A 81 7.34 -17.29 -32.50
N SER A 82 6.86 -16.12 -32.93
CA SER A 82 7.46 -14.83 -32.60
C SER A 82 6.86 -14.32 -31.30
N LEU A 83 7.52 -14.56 -30.17
CA LEU A 83 7.10 -14.02 -28.88
C LEU A 83 7.13 -12.49 -28.94
N LYS A 84 5.95 -11.86 -28.82
CA LYS A 84 5.77 -10.40 -28.85
C LYS A 84 5.75 -9.79 -27.47
N THR A 85 5.15 -10.47 -26.50
CA THR A 85 5.03 -9.98 -25.12
C THR A 85 5.74 -10.94 -24.19
N LEU A 86 6.59 -10.41 -23.32
CA LEU A 86 7.20 -11.14 -22.22
C LEU A 86 6.91 -10.39 -20.92
N ILE A 87 6.11 -11.01 -20.05
CA ILE A 87 5.90 -10.56 -18.69
C ILE A 87 6.76 -11.45 -17.80
N ALA A 88 7.81 -10.87 -17.23
CA ALA A 88 8.69 -11.49 -16.25
C ALA A 88 8.81 -10.58 -15.01
N SER A 89 7.67 -10.01 -14.61
CA SER A 89 7.52 -9.17 -13.42
C SER A 89 7.56 -10.02 -12.15
N LYS A 90 8.28 -9.56 -11.11
CA LYS A 90 8.40 -10.25 -9.82
C LYS A 90 8.96 -11.69 -9.90
N CYS A 91 9.79 -11.96 -10.91
CA CYS A 91 10.39 -13.27 -11.15
C CYS A 91 11.73 -13.49 -10.42
N GLU A 92 12.16 -12.55 -9.57
CA GLU A 92 13.44 -12.61 -8.85
C GLU A 92 14.64 -12.83 -9.81
N LEU A 93 14.67 -12.16 -10.97
CA LEU A 93 15.69 -12.41 -12.01
C LEU A 93 17.13 -12.09 -11.61
N HIS A 94 17.33 -11.33 -10.53
CA HIS A 94 18.62 -10.83 -10.04
C HIS A 94 19.46 -10.16 -11.14
N ASP A 95 20.74 -9.85 -10.88
CA ASP A 95 21.62 -9.17 -11.86
C ASP A 95 22.13 -10.11 -12.98
N SER A 96 21.23 -10.88 -13.60
CA SER A 96 21.56 -11.87 -14.64
C SER A 96 21.91 -11.19 -15.97
N ARG A 97 23.21 -11.03 -16.22
CA ARG A 97 23.71 -10.45 -17.50
C ARG A 97 23.28 -11.24 -18.73
N LEU A 98 23.15 -12.56 -18.59
CA LEU A 98 22.78 -13.46 -19.68
C LEU A 98 21.30 -13.31 -20.05
N PHE A 99 20.47 -12.77 -19.15
CA PHE A 99 19.04 -12.67 -19.36
C PHE A 99 18.71 -11.85 -20.61
N PHE A 100 19.17 -10.60 -20.65
CA PHE A 100 18.88 -9.68 -21.75
C PHE A 100 19.43 -10.15 -23.09
N GLN A 101 20.50 -10.94 -23.09
CA GLN A 101 21.14 -11.41 -24.32
C GLN A 101 20.34 -12.50 -25.04
N SER A 102 19.45 -13.21 -24.34
CA SER A 102 18.60 -14.24 -24.93
C SER A 102 17.17 -13.80 -25.21
N LEU A 103 16.86 -12.52 -25.00
CA LEU A 103 15.59 -11.97 -25.42
C LEU A 103 15.45 -12.06 -26.95
N PRO A 104 14.34 -12.63 -27.46
CA PRO A 104 14.10 -12.69 -28.90
C PRO A 104 13.87 -11.29 -29.49
N SER A 105 14.33 -11.07 -30.71
CA SER A 105 14.22 -9.79 -31.43
C SER A 105 12.78 -9.40 -31.81
N SER A 106 11.84 -10.33 -31.70
CA SER A 106 10.41 -10.12 -31.95
C SER A 106 9.66 -9.47 -30.79
N ILE A 107 10.30 -9.27 -29.64
CA ILE A 107 9.64 -8.70 -28.46
C ILE A 107 9.24 -7.25 -28.74
N GLU A 108 7.95 -7.00 -28.61
CA GLU A 108 7.29 -5.70 -28.66
C GLU A 108 7.04 -5.16 -27.25
N THR A 109 6.70 -6.01 -26.28
CA THR A 109 6.43 -5.61 -24.89
C THR A 109 7.24 -6.44 -23.91
N LEU A 110 7.98 -5.77 -23.03
CA LEU A 110 8.81 -6.37 -22.00
C LEU A 110 8.47 -5.79 -20.64
N ASP A 111 7.78 -6.57 -19.80
CA ASP A 111 7.51 -6.22 -18.41
C ASP A 111 8.49 -6.96 -17.49
N LEU A 112 9.32 -6.17 -16.81
CA LEU A 112 10.37 -6.59 -15.89
C LEU A 112 10.19 -5.96 -14.52
N GLY A 113 8.97 -5.50 -14.20
CA GLY A 113 8.67 -4.83 -12.94
C GLY A 113 8.94 -5.70 -11.71
N GLY A 114 9.21 -5.10 -10.56
CA GLY A 114 9.29 -5.79 -9.27
C GLY A 114 10.40 -6.85 -9.18
N ASN A 115 11.45 -6.69 -9.97
CA ASN A 115 12.65 -7.50 -9.89
C ASN A 115 13.72 -6.80 -9.04
N ARG A 116 14.93 -7.37 -8.99
CA ARG A 116 16.07 -6.82 -8.22
C ARG A 116 17.16 -6.30 -9.14
N PHE A 117 16.76 -5.78 -10.29
CA PHE A 117 17.71 -5.23 -11.24
C PHE A 117 18.38 -3.98 -10.67
N ARG A 118 19.68 -3.89 -10.94
CA ARG A 118 20.48 -2.72 -10.62
C ARG A 118 21.23 -2.26 -11.86
N SER A 119 22.22 -1.43 -11.65
CA SER A 119 23.05 -0.92 -12.73
C SER A 119 23.73 -1.96 -13.63
N ALA A 120 24.16 -3.12 -13.11
CA ALA A 120 24.89 -4.10 -13.92
C ALA A 120 23.96 -4.75 -14.95
N SER A 121 22.71 -5.02 -14.56
CA SER A 121 21.65 -5.44 -15.47
C SER A 121 21.32 -4.37 -16.51
N MET A 122 21.24 -3.11 -16.08
CA MET A 122 20.96 -2.00 -17.00
C MET A 122 22.12 -1.75 -17.98
N GLU A 123 23.36 -2.00 -17.60
CA GLU A 123 24.50 -2.01 -18.54
C GLU A 123 24.35 -3.12 -19.59
N SER A 124 23.89 -4.31 -19.19
CA SER A 124 23.61 -5.41 -20.14
C SER A 124 22.46 -5.06 -21.08
N LEU A 125 21.32 -4.62 -20.54
CA LEU A 125 20.17 -4.20 -21.34
C LEU A 125 20.50 -3.02 -22.26
N SER A 126 21.26 -2.04 -21.77
CA SER A 126 21.74 -0.90 -22.55
C SER A 126 22.60 -1.35 -23.74
N SER A 127 23.48 -2.34 -23.55
CA SER A 127 24.26 -2.92 -24.65
C SER A 127 23.37 -3.60 -25.69
N VAL A 128 22.38 -4.38 -25.25
CA VAL A 128 21.39 -5.06 -26.12
C VAL A 128 20.57 -4.04 -26.94
N LEU A 129 20.11 -2.97 -26.30
CA LEU A 129 19.34 -1.91 -26.96
C LEU A 129 20.21 -1.08 -27.91
N ALA A 130 21.42 -0.69 -27.50
CA ALA A 130 22.36 0.06 -28.33
C ALA A 130 22.77 -0.74 -29.59
N ALA A 131 22.90 -2.06 -29.46
CA ALA A 131 23.19 -2.96 -30.56
C ALA A 131 21.95 -3.26 -31.43
N ARG A 132 20.79 -2.66 -31.13
CA ARG A 132 19.50 -2.85 -31.81
C ARG A 132 19.04 -4.31 -31.89
N TRP A 133 19.35 -5.10 -30.86
CA TRP A 133 18.93 -6.51 -30.79
C TRP A 133 17.43 -6.68 -30.58
N LEU A 134 16.77 -5.67 -30.02
CA LEU A 134 15.33 -5.62 -29.81
C LEU A 134 14.70 -4.52 -30.68
N PRO A 135 14.71 -4.66 -32.02
CA PRO A 135 14.25 -3.61 -32.93
C PRO A 135 12.73 -3.39 -32.87
N ALA A 136 11.97 -4.39 -32.41
CA ALA A 136 10.52 -4.34 -32.30
C ALA A 136 10.03 -3.80 -30.94
N LEU A 137 10.93 -3.51 -29.99
CA LEU A 137 10.53 -3.16 -28.62
C LEU A 137 9.81 -1.81 -28.56
N LEU A 138 8.52 -1.86 -28.24
CA LEU A 138 7.62 -0.71 -28.10
C LEU A 138 7.34 -0.38 -26.63
N SER A 139 7.32 -1.36 -25.72
CA SER A 139 7.02 -1.12 -24.31
C SER A 139 8.05 -1.80 -23.41
N LEU A 140 8.58 -1.03 -22.45
CA LEU A 140 9.52 -1.49 -21.44
C LEU A 140 9.06 -1.01 -20.06
N ASP A 141 8.73 -1.96 -19.19
CA ASP A 141 8.42 -1.71 -17.79
C ASP A 141 9.56 -2.23 -16.90
N LEU A 142 10.20 -1.34 -16.17
CA LEU A 142 11.27 -1.62 -15.20
C LEU A 142 10.90 -1.12 -13.80
N SER A 143 9.62 -0.83 -13.56
CA SER A 143 9.14 -0.29 -12.29
C SER A 143 9.47 -1.22 -11.12
N ASP A 144 9.51 -0.72 -9.89
CA ASP A 144 9.80 -1.52 -8.69
C ASP A 144 11.14 -2.26 -8.74
N ASN A 145 12.14 -1.72 -9.44
CA ASN A 145 13.50 -2.24 -9.43
C ASN A 145 14.45 -1.19 -8.83
N PRO A 146 15.38 -1.56 -7.94
CA PRO A 146 16.30 -0.61 -7.30
C PRO A 146 17.44 -0.16 -8.24
N LEU A 147 17.13 0.37 -9.43
CA LEU A 147 18.11 0.75 -10.45
C LEU A 147 19.10 1.80 -9.92
N GLY A 148 18.59 2.73 -9.12
CA GLY A 148 19.31 3.90 -8.66
C GLY A 148 19.68 4.87 -9.79
N PRO A 149 20.29 6.02 -9.48
CA PRO A 149 20.65 7.02 -10.49
C PRO A 149 21.58 6.47 -11.56
N PHE A 150 22.52 5.62 -11.15
CA PHE A 150 23.48 5.02 -12.06
C PHE A 150 22.90 3.93 -12.95
N GLY A 151 21.90 3.17 -12.49
CA GLY A 151 21.22 2.17 -13.32
C GLY A 151 20.37 2.83 -14.39
N VAL A 152 19.62 3.87 -14.03
CA VAL A 152 18.85 4.67 -15.00
C VAL A 152 19.78 5.36 -16.00
N ARG A 153 20.91 5.91 -15.55
CA ARG A 153 21.94 6.45 -16.45
C ARG A 153 22.53 5.39 -17.39
N ALA A 154 22.75 4.17 -16.91
CA ALA A 154 23.24 3.07 -17.75
C ALA A 154 22.22 2.71 -18.83
N LEU A 155 20.94 2.57 -18.46
CA LEU A 155 19.83 2.34 -19.38
C LEU A 155 19.77 3.44 -20.45
N ALA A 156 19.78 4.71 -20.02
CA ALA A 156 19.67 5.88 -20.89
C ALA A 156 20.71 5.88 -22.03
N LYS A 157 21.95 5.42 -21.77
CA LYS A 157 23.00 5.34 -22.80
C LYS A 157 22.63 4.46 -24.00
N GLY A 158 21.83 3.42 -23.79
CA GLY A 158 21.48 2.42 -24.80
C GLY A 158 20.09 2.59 -25.41
N LEU A 159 19.25 3.47 -24.84
CA LEU A 159 17.92 3.76 -25.37
C LEU A 159 18.04 4.29 -26.82
N SER A 160 17.63 3.45 -27.76
CA SER A 160 17.62 3.75 -29.20
C SER A 160 16.54 2.95 -29.97
N ALA A 161 15.66 2.29 -29.22
CA ALA A 161 14.51 1.55 -29.74
C ALA A 161 13.33 2.49 -30.06
N PRO A 162 12.37 2.09 -30.92
CA PRO A 162 11.16 2.87 -31.23
C PRO A 162 10.15 2.85 -30.07
N LEU A 163 10.64 3.01 -28.85
CA LEU A 163 9.91 2.81 -27.61
C LEU A 163 8.74 3.80 -27.54
N GLN A 164 7.54 3.25 -27.35
CA GLN A 164 6.28 3.95 -27.13
C GLN A 164 5.94 4.07 -25.63
N SER A 165 6.40 3.14 -24.79
CA SER A 165 6.16 3.19 -23.35
C SER A 165 7.43 2.87 -22.56
N LEU A 166 7.81 3.79 -21.66
CA LEU A 166 8.89 3.60 -20.70
C LEU A 166 8.35 3.84 -19.29
N ARG A 167 8.34 2.80 -18.47
CA ARG A 167 7.94 2.89 -17.07
C ARG A 167 9.11 2.59 -16.14
N LEU A 168 9.39 3.53 -15.24
CA LEU A 168 10.50 3.51 -14.31
C LEU A 168 10.01 3.91 -12.90
N ALA A 169 8.75 3.62 -12.55
CA ALA A 169 8.20 3.97 -11.25
C ALA A 169 8.98 3.26 -10.12
N ARG A 170 9.24 3.95 -9.00
CA ARG A 170 9.99 3.41 -7.85
C ARG A 170 11.36 2.80 -8.24
N THR A 171 12.10 3.46 -9.14
CA THR A 171 13.45 2.99 -9.54
C THR A 171 14.62 3.74 -8.90
N GLY A 172 14.33 4.80 -8.15
CA GLY A 172 15.34 5.65 -7.53
C GLY A 172 16.20 6.41 -8.55
N ALA A 173 15.60 6.87 -9.65
CA ALA A 173 16.30 7.58 -10.72
C ALA A 173 17.04 8.82 -10.21
N LYS A 174 16.45 9.57 -9.26
CA LYS A 174 17.01 10.81 -8.69
C LYS A 174 17.45 11.81 -9.77
N LYS A 175 18.21 12.82 -9.38
CA LYS A 175 18.71 13.86 -10.29
C LYS A 175 19.55 13.29 -11.44
N GLU A 176 20.57 12.48 -11.14
CA GLU A 176 21.58 12.06 -12.12
C GLU A 176 21.06 11.04 -13.15
N GLY A 177 20.06 10.25 -12.77
CA GLY A 177 19.36 9.34 -13.66
C GLY A 177 18.42 10.10 -14.59
N VAL A 178 17.64 11.04 -14.06
CA VAL A 178 16.74 11.88 -14.85
C VAL A 178 17.49 12.80 -15.80
N GLU A 179 18.62 13.38 -15.39
CA GLU A 179 19.52 14.14 -16.27
C GLU A 179 19.96 13.30 -17.49
N ALA A 180 20.31 12.03 -17.26
CA ALA A 180 20.70 11.14 -18.35
C ALA A 180 19.53 10.83 -19.29
N LEU A 181 18.32 10.61 -18.76
CA LEU A 181 17.11 10.42 -19.56
C LEU A 181 16.75 11.69 -20.35
N ALA A 182 16.82 12.86 -19.73
CA ALA A 182 16.59 14.14 -20.38
C ALA A 182 17.49 14.32 -21.61
N GLY A 183 18.77 13.97 -21.51
CA GLY A 183 19.68 13.97 -22.66
C GLY A 183 19.28 13.02 -23.80
N VAL A 184 18.61 11.90 -23.50
CA VAL A 184 18.08 10.97 -24.52
C VAL A 184 16.87 11.57 -25.23
N LEU A 185 15.99 12.25 -24.49
CA LEU A 185 14.81 12.94 -25.00
C LEU A 185 15.22 14.12 -25.90
N GLU A 186 16.14 14.97 -25.44
CA GLU A 186 16.68 16.11 -26.22
C GLU A 186 17.40 15.63 -27.49
N ALA A 187 18.11 14.50 -27.41
CA ALA A 187 18.74 13.86 -28.56
C ALA A 187 17.74 13.14 -29.50
N LYS A 188 16.44 13.19 -29.21
CA LYS A 188 15.33 12.61 -30.00
C LYS A 188 15.48 11.10 -30.25
N LYS A 189 16.17 10.39 -29.36
CA LYS A 189 16.43 8.95 -29.51
C LYS A 189 15.19 8.07 -29.27
N VAL A 190 14.18 8.62 -28.60
CA VAL A 190 12.90 7.96 -28.27
C VAL A 190 11.71 8.83 -28.69
N SER A 191 11.74 9.40 -29.90
CA SER A 191 10.69 10.31 -30.40
C SER A 191 9.29 9.66 -30.55
N SER A 192 9.23 8.32 -30.54
CA SER A 192 7.98 7.55 -30.56
C SER A 192 7.32 7.41 -29.19
N LEU A 193 7.94 7.94 -28.12
CA LEU A 193 7.48 7.77 -26.75
C LEU A 193 6.11 8.42 -26.56
N GLN A 194 5.15 7.61 -26.12
CA GLN A 194 3.78 7.96 -25.78
C GLN A 194 3.57 7.98 -24.27
N THR A 195 4.19 7.07 -23.53
CA THR A 195 4.08 7.00 -22.06
C THR A 195 5.45 7.12 -21.42
N LEU A 196 5.59 8.06 -20.48
CA LEU A 196 6.73 8.17 -19.58
C LEU A 196 6.22 8.19 -18.13
N ASP A 197 6.54 7.14 -17.39
CA ASP A 197 6.25 7.04 -15.95
C ASP A 197 7.55 7.10 -15.15
N LEU A 198 7.67 8.15 -14.35
CA LEU A 198 8.78 8.41 -13.44
C LEU A 198 8.28 8.58 -11.99
N SER A 199 7.14 7.99 -11.64
CA SER A 199 6.58 8.07 -10.28
C SER A 199 7.56 7.60 -9.21
N GLU A 200 7.56 8.24 -8.04
CA GLU A 200 8.32 7.78 -6.86
C GLU A 200 9.83 7.59 -7.11
N ASN A 201 10.46 8.54 -7.79
CA ASN A 201 11.89 8.52 -8.12
C ASN A 201 12.73 9.56 -7.37
N GLU A 202 12.11 10.28 -6.43
CA GLU A 202 12.74 11.37 -5.68
C GLU A 202 13.34 12.42 -6.63
N ILE A 203 12.57 12.82 -7.65
CA ILE A 203 12.96 13.83 -8.64
C ILE A 203 12.76 15.22 -8.04
N TRP A 204 13.77 15.69 -7.32
CA TRP A 204 13.83 17.05 -6.77
C TRP A 204 13.95 18.12 -7.87
N ALA A 205 13.87 19.40 -7.51
CA ALA A 205 13.93 20.53 -8.42
C ALA A 205 15.13 20.47 -9.40
N GLY A 206 16.29 20.03 -8.91
CA GLY A 206 17.47 19.84 -9.76
C GLY A 206 17.30 18.79 -10.86
N GLY A 207 16.53 17.73 -10.62
CA GLY A 207 16.16 16.72 -11.62
C GLY A 207 15.01 17.19 -12.52
N CYS A 208 14.00 17.83 -11.92
CA CYS A 208 12.87 18.43 -12.62
C CYS A 208 13.34 19.43 -13.69
N LYS A 209 14.36 20.24 -13.38
CA LYS A 209 14.97 21.18 -14.34
C LYS A 209 15.43 20.53 -15.64
N PHE A 210 16.13 19.40 -15.56
CA PHE A 210 16.58 18.68 -16.75
C PHE A 210 15.41 18.09 -17.52
N LEU A 211 14.44 17.51 -16.80
CA LEU A 211 13.26 16.92 -17.42
C LEU A 211 12.41 17.99 -18.13
N ALA A 212 12.16 19.12 -17.48
CA ALA A 212 11.39 20.24 -18.03
C ALA A 212 12.07 20.82 -19.27
N SER A 213 13.39 21.05 -19.23
CA SER A 213 14.17 21.47 -20.41
C SER A 213 13.95 20.53 -21.58
N ALA A 214 14.09 19.23 -21.34
CA ALA A 214 13.98 18.20 -22.38
C ALA A 214 12.57 18.08 -22.96
N LEU A 215 11.54 18.09 -22.11
CA LEU A 215 10.14 18.01 -22.55
C LEU A 215 9.69 19.29 -23.29
N CYS A 216 10.28 20.44 -22.96
CA CYS A 216 10.04 21.71 -23.64
C CYS A 216 10.90 21.90 -24.90
N ALA A 217 11.86 21.00 -25.17
CA ALA A 217 12.67 21.07 -26.37
C ALA A 217 11.85 20.65 -27.60
N SER A 218 11.91 21.46 -28.66
CA SER A 218 11.02 21.28 -29.81
C SER A 218 11.23 19.94 -30.52
N GLY A 219 10.14 19.15 -30.57
CA GLY A 219 10.12 17.82 -31.17
C GLY A 219 10.96 16.77 -30.45
N ALA A 220 11.27 16.95 -29.16
CA ALA A 220 11.90 15.93 -28.34
C ALA A 220 10.99 14.70 -28.16
N VAL A 221 9.71 14.95 -27.83
CA VAL A 221 8.70 13.92 -27.56
C VAL A 221 7.35 14.24 -28.23
N PRO A 222 7.29 14.26 -29.58
CA PRO A 222 6.10 14.72 -30.31
C PRO A 222 4.88 13.80 -30.12
N SER A 223 5.08 12.56 -29.67
CA SER A 223 4.02 11.56 -29.51
C SER A 223 3.57 11.37 -28.06
N LEU A 224 4.09 12.15 -27.10
CA LEU A 224 3.84 11.91 -25.68
C LEU A 224 2.38 12.16 -25.32
N THR A 225 1.71 11.12 -24.87
CA THR A 225 0.31 11.13 -24.43
C THR A 225 0.18 11.06 -22.91
N ASN A 226 1.07 10.39 -22.20
CA ASN A 226 0.97 10.19 -20.75
C ASN A 226 2.29 10.55 -20.06
N LEU A 227 2.23 11.48 -19.12
CA LEU A 227 3.35 11.90 -18.29
C LEU A 227 2.96 11.75 -16.81
N ILE A 228 3.62 10.82 -16.12
CA ILE A 228 3.34 10.49 -14.73
C ILE A 228 4.58 10.84 -13.89
N LEU A 229 4.47 11.87 -13.06
CA LEU A 229 5.52 12.37 -12.16
C LEU A 229 5.11 12.34 -10.69
N LYS A 230 4.11 11.52 -10.36
CA LYS A 230 3.59 11.35 -9.01
C LYS A 230 4.71 11.14 -7.97
N LYS A 231 4.60 11.81 -6.81
CA LYS A 231 5.45 11.55 -5.62
C LYS A 231 6.96 11.68 -5.86
N ASN A 232 7.40 12.86 -6.29
CA ASN A 232 8.79 13.14 -6.66
C ASN A 232 9.43 14.38 -5.98
N ASN A 233 8.67 15.23 -5.31
CA ASN A 233 9.13 16.49 -4.69
C ASN A 233 9.73 17.48 -5.71
N LEU A 234 9.04 17.68 -6.84
CA LEU A 234 9.53 18.41 -8.02
C LEU A 234 9.96 19.86 -7.76
N ALA A 235 9.48 20.49 -6.67
CA ALA A 235 9.84 21.86 -6.28
C ALA A 235 10.93 21.93 -5.20
N HIS A 236 11.24 20.86 -4.48
CA HIS A 236 12.20 20.90 -3.37
C HIS A 236 13.64 20.87 -3.88
N VAL A 237 14.53 21.72 -3.36
CA VAL A 237 15.94 21.76 -3.79
C VAL A 237 16.79 20.68 -3.08
N LYS A 238 16.41 20.31 -1.86
CA LYS A 238 17.11 19.38 -0.97
C LYS A 238 16.10 18.45 -0.27
N PRO A 239 16.51 17.27 0.25
CA PRO A 239 15.60 16.48 1.04
C PRO A 239 15.27 17.27 2.32
N PRO A 240 14.03 17.17 2.83
CA PRO A 240 13.74 17.69 4.16
C PRO A 240 14.70 17.02 5.15
N LEU A 241 15.46 17.83 5.89
CA LEU A 241 16.22 17.32 7.03
C LEU A 241 15.20 16.82 8.08
N PRO A 242 15.52 15.82 8.92
CA PRO A 242 14.71 15.53 10.09
C PRO A 242 14.83 16.73 11.04
N ILE A 243 13.92 17.69 10.93
CA ILE A 243 13.93 18.89 11.77
C ILE A 243 12.94 18.67 12.92
N PRO A 244 13.33 18.90 14.18
CA PRO A 244 12.38 18.91 15.28
C PRO A 244 11.25 19.91 15.00
N PHE A 245 10.02 19.50 15.33
CA PHE A 245 8.81 20.32 15.23
C PHE A 245 9.07 21.73 15.79
N GLY A 246 8.76 22.77 14.99
CA GLY A 246 8.81 24.17 15.41
C GLY A 246 10.08 24.96 15.05
N SER A 247 10.97 24.43 14.22
CA SER A 247 12.25 25.11 13.90
C SER A 247 12.16 26.27 12.90
N GLY A 248 11.02 26.50 12.24
CA GLY A 248 10.81 27.68 11.36
C GLY A 248 11.77 27.80 10.17
N VAL A 249 12.53 26.74 9.84
CA VAL A 249 13.43 26.74 8.68
C VAL A 249 12.60 26.46 7.43
N GLU A 250 12.38 27.49 6.62
CA GLU A 250 11.70 27.36 5.32
C GLU A 250 12.45 26.37 4.42
N GLU A 251 11.72 25.39 3.88
CA GLU A 251 12.25 24.48 2.89
C GLU A 251 12.64 25.25 1.63
N GLU A 252 13.88 25.08 1.16
CA GLU A 252 14.36 25.73 -0.06
C GLU A 252 13.64 25.12 -1.28
N ARG A 253 12.76 25.91 -1.92
CA ARG A 253 11.97 25.50 -3.09
C ARG A 253 12.35 26.27 -4.36
N ASP A 254 12.42 25.57 -5.49
CA ASP A 254 12.63 26.12 -6.83
C ASP A 254 11.52 25.64 -7.77
N TYR A 255 10.59 26.54 -8.06
CA TYR A 255 9.44 26.29 -8.92
C TYR A 255 9.76 26.48 -10.41
N ALA A 256 10.89 27.09 -10.78
CA ALA A 256 11.12 27.52 -12.16
C ALA A 256 11.00 26.39 -13.19
N ALA A 257 11.50 25.20 -12.82
CA ALA A 257 11.45 24.01 -13.67
C ALA A 257 10.02 23.49 -13.90
N ILE A 258 9.23 23.33 -12.83
CA ILE A 258 7.86 22.86 -12.97
C ILE A 258 7.02 23.91 -13.70
N CYS A 259 7.23 25.19 -13.42
CA CYS A 259 6.54 26.29 -14.10
C CYS A 259 6.82 26.31 -15.61
N GLN A 260 8.07 26.05 -16.01
CA GLN A 260 8.46 25.88 -17.40
C GLN A 260 7.71 24.71 -18.05
N LEU A 261 7.61 23.57 -17.36
CA LEU A 261 6.90 22.39 -17.85
C LEU A 261 5.39 22.66 -18.03
N LEU A 262 4.74 23.29 -17.04
CA LEU A 262 3.31 23.61 -17.10
C LEU A 262 3.00 24.67 -18.16
N SER A 263 3.97 25.56 -18.44
CA SER A 263 3.88 26.61 -19.45
C SER A 263 4.49 26.22 -20.79
N THR A 264 4.52 24.93 -21.13
CA THR A 264 4.99 24.46 -22.45
C THR A 264 3.87 24.41 -23.49
N ASP A 265 4.20 24.62 -24.76
CA ASP A 265 3.29 24.46 -25.91
C ASP A 265 3.67 23.27 -26.81
N GLN A 266 4.72 22.53 -26.41
CA GLN A 266 5.29 21.42 -27.17
C GLN A 266 4.50 20.10 -26.97
N LEU A 267 3.90 19.89 -25.80
CA LEU A 267 3.20 18.65 -25.43
C LEU A 267 1.74 18.65 -25.91
N ARG A 268 1.53 18.76 -27.23
CA ARG A 268 0.18 18.89 -27.83
C ARG A 268 -0.65 17.61 -27.83
N GLU A 269 0.03 16.46 -27.77
CA GLU A 269 -0.59 15.14 -27.75
C GLU A 269 -0.90 14.62 -26.34
N LEU A 270 -0.53 15.38 -25.30
CA LEU A 270 -0.68 14.97 -23.91
C LEU A 270 -2.16 14.81 -23.57
N GLN A 271 -2.51 13.63 -23.09
CA GLN A 271 -3.84 13.19 -22.65
C GLN A 271 -3.88 12.98 -21.13
N GLU A 272 -2.77 12.56 -20.52
CA GLU A 272 -2.68 12.33 -19.08
C GLU A 272 -1.47 13.05 -18.49
N LEU A 273 -1.72 13.84 -17.44
CA LEU A 273 -0.72 14.49 -16.63
C LEU A 273 -1.00 14.21 -15.16
N ASP A 274 -0.15 13.40 -14.52
CA ASP A 274 -0.20 13.13 -13.09
C ASP A 274 0.97 13.81 -12.38
N LEU A 275 0.66 14.81 -11.57
CA LEU A 275 1.59 15.54 -10.72
C LEU A 275 1.26 15.36 -9.23
N SER A 276 0.43 14.39 -8.86
CA SER A 276 -0.02 14.20 -7.49
C SER A 276 1.12 13.94 -6.50
N GLU A 277 0.90 14.29 -5.24
CA GLU A 277 1.83 14.03 -4.12
C GLU A 277 3.23 14.67 -4.33
N ASN A 278 3.31 15.88 -4.90
CA ASN A 278 4.58 16.58 -5.14
C ASN A 278 4.76 17.87 -4.33
N ASP A 279 3.81 18.19 -3.45
CA ASP A 279 3.78 19.41 -2.63
C ASP A 279 4.03 20.69 -3.46
N LEU A 280 3.41 20.77 -4.64
CA LEU A 280 3.68 21.81 -5.64
C LEU A 280 3.19 23.21 -5.28
N PHE A 281 2.28 23.36 -4.32
CA PHE A 281 1.65 24.64 -4.01
C PHE A 281 1.94 25.06 -2.57
N SER A 282 2.18 26.36 -2.38
CA SER A 282 2.35 27.00 -1.08
C SER A 282 2.09 28.50 -1.24
N GLU A 283 1.05 29.01 -0.56
CA GLU A 283 0.59 30.40 -0.66
C GLU A 283 1.69 31.42 -0.24
N LYS A 284 2.67 31.00 0.55
CA LYS A 284 3.73 31.85 1.11
C LYS A 284 4.92 32.12 0.16
N HIS A 285 5.03 31.41 -0.96
CA HIS A 285 6.19 31.55 -1.85
C HIS A 285 5.91 32.46 -3.06
N PRO A 286 6.54 33.66 -3.14
CA PRO A 286 6.25 34.65 -4.18
C PRO A 286 6.63 34.25 -5.61
N ASN A 287 7.32 33.11 -5.79
CA ASN A 287 7.76 32.59 -7.09
C ASN A 287 6.94 31.38 -7.58
N SER A 288 5.86 31.01 -6.89
CA SER A 288 4.93 29.97 -7.38
C SER A 288 4.19 30.50 -8.61
N VAL A 289 4.25 29.78 -9.74
CA VAL A 289 3.44 30.16 -10.92
C VAL A 289 2.02 29.60 -10.75
N PRO A 290 0.97 30.42 -10.94
CA PRO A 290 -0.41 29.98 -10.81
C PRO A 290 -0.74 28.82 -11.75
N VAL A 291 -1.44 27.81 -11.23
CA VAL A 291 -1.90 26.63 -12.00
C VAL A 291 -2.82 26.99 -13.15
N SER A 292 -3.45 28.16 -13.13
CA SER A 292 -4.22 28.69 -14.26
C SER A 292 -3.43 28.66 -15.58
N HIS A 293 -2.09 28.76 -15.54
CA HIS A 293 -1.23 28.63 -16.72
C HIS A 293 -1.29 27.28 -17.44
N LEU A 294 -1.76 26.21 -16.78
CA LEU A 294 -1.98 24.91 -17.42
C LEU A 294 -3.02 24.97 -18.53
N VAL A 295 -4.01 25.86 -18.39
CA VAL A 295 -5.22 25.86 -19.23
C VAL A 295 -5.38 27.17 -20.00
N THR A 296 -4.73 28.25 -19.57
CA THR A 296 -4.67 29.50 -20.36
C THR A 296 -3.95 29.25 -21.69
N GLU A 297 -4.38 29.98 -22.73
CA GLU A 297 -3.84 29.91 -24.10
C GLU A 297 -4.11 28.62 -24.91
N GLY A 298 -4.82 27.63 -24.37
CA GLY A 298 -5.12 26.37 -25.07
C GLY A 298 -3.97 25.37 -25.08
N ARG A 299 -3.17 25.41 -24.02
CA ARG A 299 -2.13 24.41 -23.71
C ARG A 299 -2.78 23.07 -23.41
N PHE A 300 -2.05 21.99 -23.70
CA PHE A 300 -2.51 20.60 -23.59
C PHE A 300 -3.92 20.37 -24.16
N PRO A 301 -4.15 20.65 -25.46
CA PRO A 301 -5.49 20.66 -26.06
C PRO A 301 -6.19 19.30 -26.06
N LYS A 302 -5.45 18.20 -25.86
CA LYS A 302 -5.95 16.83 -25.79
C LYS A 302 -5.99 16.28 -24.36
N LEU A 303 -5.74 17.10 -23.34
CA LEU A 303 -5.69 16.66 -21.95
C LEU A 303 -7.07 16.16 -21.51
N ARG A 304 -7.10 14.90 -21.05
CA ARG A 304 -8.29 14.19 -20.58
C ARG A 304 -8.17 13.89 -19.09
N ILE A 305 -6.98 13.57 -18.60
CA ILE A 305 -6.74 13.23 -17.19
C ILE A 305 -5.75 14.24 -16.62
N LEU A 306 -6.18 14.93 -15.57
CA LEU A 306 -5.33 15.85 -14.81
C LEU A 306 -5.43 15.52 -13.32
N ASN A 307 -4.33 15.01 -12.77
CA ASN A 307 -4.24 14.68 -11.35
C ASN A 307 -3.28 15.65 -10.65
N LEU A 308 -3.85 16.53 -9.82
CA LEU A 308 -3.13 17.48 -8.98
C LEU A 308 -3.35 17.20 -7.49
N GLY A 309 -3.94 16.05 -7.13
CA GLY A 309 -4.26 15.71 -5.76
C GLY A 309 -3.04 15.68 -4.84
N LYS A 310 -3.22 16.05 -3.56
CA LYS A 310 -2.15 16.07 -2.54
C LYS A 310 -0.96 16.94 -2.92
N ASN A 311 -1.23 18.11 -3.48
CA ASN A 311 -0.23 19.14 -3.76
C ASN A 311 -0.41 20.40 -2.91
N TRP A 312 -1.26 20.35 -1.88
CA TRP A 312 -1.53 21.48 -0.97
C TRP A 312 -2.10 22.71 -1.69
N MET A 313 -2.97 22.49 -2.67
CA MET A 313 -3.55 23.57 -3.47
C MET A 313 -4.53 24.39 -2.63
N GLY A 314 -4.20 25.66 -2.40
CA GLY A 314 -5.02 26.65 -1.70
C GLY A 314 -6.28 27.03 -2.48
N THR A 315 -7.15 27.82 -1.84
CA THR A 315 -8.45 28.20 -2.42
C THR A 315 -8.31 29.15 -3.60
N ALA A 316 -7.39 30.10 -3.49
CA ALA A 316 -7.12 31.08 -4.53
C ALA A 316 -6.58 30.42 -5.79
N GLU A 317 -5.69 29.42 -5.66
CA GLU A 317 -5.19 28.67 -6.81
C GLU A 317 -6.27 27.83 -7.47
N VAL A 318 -7.13 27.16 -6.69
CA VAL A 318 -8.28 26.43 -7.24
C VAL A 318 -9.22 27.39 -7.97
N ALA A 319 -9.53 28.54 -7.38
CA ALA A 319 -10.42 29.53 -8.00
C ALA A 319 -9.83 30.06 -9.32
N ALA A 320 -8.54 30.42 -9.32
CA ALA A 320 -7.86 30.88 -10.52
C ALA A 320 -7.83 29.80 -11.61
N PHE A 321 -7.56 28.55 -11.25
CA PHE A 321 -7.57 27.42 -12.17
C PHE A 321 -8.97 27.17 -12.74
N ALA A 322 -10.00 27.14 -11.90
CA ALA A 322 -11.38 26.92 -12.32
C ALA A 322 -11.91 28.06 -13.20
N ASN A 323 -11.57 29.31 -12.88
CA ASN A 323 -11.90 30.46 -13.73
C ASN A 323 -11.24 30.34 -15.10
N ALA A 324 -9.99 29.90 -15.18
CA ALA A 324 -9.33 29.67 -16.45
C ALA A 324 -9.99 28.53 -17.28
N LEU A 325 -10.49 27.47 -16.62
CA LEU A 325 -11.32 26.45 -17.29
C LEU A 325 -12.62 27.03 -17.86
N THR A 326 -13.21 28.04 -17.20
CA THR A 326 -14.41 28.72 -17.72
C THR A 326 -14.13 29.52 -18.99
N GLU A 327 -12.88 29.93 -19.25
CA GLU A 327 -12.52 30.65 -20.47
C GLU A 327 -12.14 29.70 -21.61
N ARG A 328 -11.39 28.64 -21.32
CA ARG A 328 -10.96 27.63 -22.30
C ARG A 328 -10.54 26.34 -21.59
N ALA A 329 -11.46 25.36 -21.54
CA ALA A 329 -11.16 24.05 -20.97
C ALA A 329 -10.68 23.05 -22.04
N PRO A 330 -9.67 22.23 -21.75
CA PRO A 330 -9.42 21.00 -22.50
C PRO A 330 -10.57 19.98 -22.25
N PRO A 331 -10.68 18.92 -23.08
CA PRO A 331 -11.74 17.92 -22.94
C PRO A 331 -11.48 16.97 -21.75
N LEU A 332 -11.44 17.53 -20.54
CA LEU A 332 -11.17 16.80 -19.31
C LEU A 332 -12.27 15.77 -19.03
N GLU A 333 -11.83 14.54 -18.78
CA GLU A 333 -12.62 13.38 -18.39
C GLU A 333 -12.38 12.99 -16.93
N ASP A 334 -11.18 13.22 -16.38
CA ASP A 334 -10.83 12.99 -14.98
C ASP A 334 -10.09 14.20 -14.42
N LEU A 335 -10.62 14.77 -13.33
CA LEU A 335 -10.05 15.89 -12.62
C LEU A 335 -9.96 15.57 -11.13
N ASP A 336 -8.73 15.47 -10.62
CA ASP A 336 -8.43 15.25 -9.21
C ASP A 336 -7.73 16.47 -8.63
N LEU A 337 -8.43 17.17 -7.72
CA LEU A 337 -7.92 18.32 -6.95
C LEU A 337 -7.96 18.04 -5.43
N ALA A 338 -7.90 16.76 -5.04
CA ALA A 338 -7.97 16.35 -3.64
C ALA A 338 -6.86 16.96 -2.77
N SER A 339 -7.13 17.09 -1.48
CA SER A 339 -6.28 17.69 -0.46
C SER A 339 -6.05 19.19 -0.64
N SER A 340 -6.48 19.98 0.35
CA SER A 340 -6.20 21.41 0.46
C SER A 340 -4.88 21.68 1.20
N GLY A 341 -4.36 22.91 1.09
CA GLY A 341 -3.29 23.40 1.96
C GLY A 341 -3.72 23.54 3.44
N ASP A 342 -2.83 24.02 4.30
CA ASP A 342 -3.13 24.25 5.73
C ASP A 342 -4.19 25.36 5.89
N GLU A 343 -5.29 25.08 6.60
CA GLU A 343 -6.37 26.04 6.89
C GLU A 343 -5.85 27.27 7.66
N ARG A 344 -4.75 27.14 8.41
CA ARG A 344 -4.14 28.25 9.16
C ARG A 344 -3.36 29.23 8.30
N ASP A 345 -2.99 28.83 7.09
CA ASP A 345 -2.23 29.65 6.15
C ASP A 345 -3.13 30.54 5.29
N ALA A 346 -4.43 30.27 5.31
CA ALA A 346 -5.45 31.08 4.69
C ALA A 346 -5.56 32.49 5.33
N GLU A 347 -5.25 33.54 4.55
CA GLU A 347 -5.46 34.92 4.97
C GLU A 347 -6.96 35.19 5.20
N GLU A 348 -7.34 35.69 6.39
CA GLU A 348 -8.72 36.12 6.69
C GLU A 348 -9.23 37.14 5.64
N GLY A 349 -10.05 36.68 4.69
CA GLY A 349 -10.65 37.52 3.64
C GLY A 349 -11.59 36.76 2.70
N GLU A 350 -12.48 37.48 2.00
CA GLU A 350 -13.53 36.94 1.09
C GLU A 350 -12.99 35.99 -0.02
N ALA A 351 -11.70 36.05 -0.34
CA ALA A 351 -11.05 35.18 -1.34
C ALA A 351 -11.02 33.69 -0.94
N LEU A 352 -11.09 33.40 0.36
CA LEU A 352 -11.18 32.05 0.92
C LEU A 352 -12.43 31.27 0.48
N GLU A 353 -13.48 31.98 0.06
CA GLU A 353 -14.81 31.40 -0.14
C GLU A 353 -15.07 30.92 -1.57
N LEU A 354 -14.10 31.09 -2.48
CA LEU A 354 -14.35 30.98 -3.92
C LEU A 354 -13.72 29.78 -4.63
N GLY A 355 -12.91 28.96 -3.97
CA GLY A 355 -12.18 27.83 -4.59
C GLY A 355 -13.09 26.84 -5.32
N VAL A 356 -13.73 25.94 -4.58
CA VAL A 356 -14.66 24.94 -5.15
C VAL A 356 -15.91 25.61 -5.74
N GLN A 357 -16.31 26.79 -5.24
CA GLN A 357 -17.39 27.57 -5.83
C GLN A 357 -17.10 27.95 -7.29
N ALA A 358 -15.85 28.30 -7.63
CA ALA A 358 -15.44 28.55 -9.00
C ALA A 358 -15.42 27.26 -9.85
N VAL A 359 -15.07 26.11 -9.25
CA VAL A 359 -15.19 24.80 -9.93
C VAL A 359 -16.66 24.51 -10.27
N ALA A 360 -17.57 24.80 -9.34
CA ALA A 360 -19.01 24.70 -9.58
C ALA A 360 -19.47 25.62 -10.72
N ALA A 361 -19.01 26.88 -10.74
CA ALA A 361 -19.28 27.81 -11.83
C ALA A 361 -18.74 27.31 -13.19
N ALA A 362 -17.55 26.70 -13.19
CA ALA A 362 -16.97 26.09 -14.38
C ALA A 362 -17.82 24.93 -14.92
N LEU A 363 -18.37 24.09 -14.04
CA LEU A 363 -19.28 23.01 -14.41
C LEU A 363 -20.61 23.54 -14.96
N SER A 364 -21.20 24.54 -14.28
CA SER A 364 -22.43 25.21 -14.72
C SER A 364 -22.32 25.87 -16.10
N SER A 365 -21.11 26.29 -16.49
CA SER A 365 -20.83 26.82 -17.83
C SER A 365 -21.00 25.79 -18.96
N GLY A 366 -21.04 24.49 -18.64
CA GLY A 366 -21.14 23.38 -19.59
C GLY A 366 -19.83 23.04 -20.32
N ARG A 367 -18.74 23.74 -20.02
CA ARG A 367 -17.43 23.55 -20.67
C ARG A 367 -16.71 22.28 -20.20
N LEU A 368 -17.07 21.76 -19.03
CA LEU A 368 -16.57 20.49 -18.49
C LEU A 368 -17.54 19.33 -18.74
N SER A 369 -18.32 19.37 -19.82
CA SER A 369 -19.31 18.34 -20.15
C SER A 369 -18.71 16.96 -20.51
N HIS A 370 -17.40 16.91 -20.74
CA HIS A 370 -16.65 15.66 -20.95
C HIS A 370 -16.35 14.91 -19.65
N LEU A 371 -16.50 15.56 -18.49
CA LEU A 371 -16.06 15.03 -17.21
C LEU A 371 -16.81 13.75 -16.85
N THR A 372 -16.04 12.72 -16.51
CA THR A 372 -16.50 11.40 -16.06
C THR A 372 -16.16 11.17 -14.59
N ARG A 373 -15.09 11.80 -14.08
CA ARG A 373 -14.68 11.75 -12.68
C ARG A 373 -14.28 13.13 -12.17
N LEU A 374 -14.83 13.49 -11.01
CA LEU A 374 -14.44 14.68 -10.25
C LEU A 374 -14.12 14.27 -8.82
N ARG A 375 -12.94 14.64 -8.34
CA ARG A 375 -12.51 14.37 -6.96
C ARG A 375 -12.09 15.65 -6.25
N LEU A 376 -12.79 15.94 -5.15
CA LEU A 376 -12.61 17.09 -4.27
C LEU A 376 -12.71 16.62 -2.81
N ILE A 377 -11.84 15.70 -2.40
CA ILE A 377 -11.79 15.15 -1.03
C ILE A 377 -10.70 15.82 -0.19
N ASP A 378 -10.82 15.77 1.13
CA ASP A 378 -9.86 16.33 2.09
C ASP A 378 -9.61 17.84 1.89
N ARG A 379 -10.66 18.61 1.60
CA ARG A 379 -10.57 20.04 1.30
C ARG A 379 -11.39 20.89 2.26
N TYR A 380 -10.84 22.01 2.75
CA TYR A 380 -11.58 22.96 3.61
C TYR A 380 -12.51 23.91 2.84
N ASP A 381 -12.43 23.98 1.51
CA ASP A 381 -13.24 24.87 0.67
C ASP A 381 -14.44 24.19 -0.01
N VAL A 382 -14.73 22.93 0.36
CA VAL A 382 -15.94 22.19 -0.05
C VAL A 382 -17.13 22.63 0.81
N LYS A 383 -17.38 23.93 0.89
CA LYS A 383 -18.47 24.55 1.69
C LYS A 383 -19.87 24.23 1.14
N ALA A 384 -20.90 24.43 1.96
CA ALA A 384 -22.28 24.10 1.62
C ALA A 384 -22.76 24.78 0.33
N ASP A 385 -22.43 26.07 0.13
CA ASP A 385 -22.81 26.81 -1.08
C ASP A 385 -22.14 26.30 -2.36
N ALA A 386 -20.88 25.87 -2.25
CA ALA A 386 -20.13 25.28 -3.34
C ALA A 386 -20.70 23.92 -3.75
N VAL A 387 -20.99 23.07 -2.76
CA VAL A 387 -21.64 21.77 -2.97
C VAL A 387 -23.04 21.95 -3.56
N ARG A 388 -23.82 22.93 -3.07
CA ARG A 388 -25.14 23.27 -3.62
C ARG A 388 -25.04 23.69 -5.09
N SER A 389 -24.06 24.53 -5.43
CA SER A 389 -23.82 24.98 -6.80
C SER A 389 -23.40 23.83 -7.72
N LEU A 390 -22.58 22.89 -7.22
CA LEU A 390 -22.19 21.67 -7.93
C LEU A 390 -23.41 20.80 -8.25
N PHE A 391 -24.27 20.55 -7.26
CA PHE A 391 -25.48 19.75 -7.47
C PHE A 391 -26.49 20.42 -8.39
N ARG A 392 -26.58 21.76 -8.42
CA ARG A 392 -27.37 22.48 -9.44
C ARG A 392 -26.82 22.27 -10.85
N ALA A 393 -25.50 22.35 -11.05
CA ALA A 393 -24.89 22.08 -12.35
C ALA A 393 -25.22 20.65 -12.86
N ILE A 394 -25.30 19.70 -11.93
CA ILE A 394 -25.72 18.32 -12.19
C ILE A 394 -27.21 18.24 -12.54
N GLU A 395 -28.08 18.92 -11.78
CA GLU A 395 -29.53 18.99 -12.03
C GLU A 395 -29.85 19.56 -13.42
N GLU A 396 -29.06 20.56 -13.86
CA GLU A 396 -29.15 21.21 -15.17
C GLU A 396 -28.55 20.38 -16.35
N ASP A 397 -28.13 19.14 -16.10
CA ASP A 397 -27.55 18.20 -17.08
C ASP A 397 -26.27 18.73 -17.76
N LYS A 398 -25.51 19.61 -17.09
CA LYS A 398 -24.26 20.16 -17.63
C LYS A 398 -23.10 19.17 -17.61
N VAL A 399 -23.21 18.13 -16.79
CA VAL A 399 -22.20 17.08 -16.57
C VAL A 399 -22.76 15.68 -16.85
N ALA A 400 -23.47 15.53 -17.96
CA ALA A 400 -24.19 14.32 -18.36
C ALA A 400 -23.35 13.03 -18.51
N ARG A 401 -22.02 13.14 -18.45
CA ARG A 401 -21.07 12.01 -18.55
C ARG A 401 -20.48 11.60 -17.20
N LEU A 402 -20.77 12.33 -16.13
CA LEU A 402 -20.21 12.09 -14.81
C LEU A 402 -20.64 10.70 -14.30
N ARG A 403 -19.63 9.91 -13.92
CA ARG A 403 -19.77 8.56 -13.37
C ARG A 403 -19.27 8.48 -11.93
N THR A 404 -18.25 9.26 -11.59
CA THR A 404 -17.66 9.29 -10.25
C THR A 404 -17.66 10.71 -9.71
N LEU A 405 -18.27 10.90 -8.55
CA LEU A 405 -18.25 12.15 -7.81
C LEU A 405 -17.80 11.87 -6.38
N GLU A 406 -16.65 12.42 -6.00
CA GLU A 406 -16.09 12.30 -4.66
C GLU A 406 -15.94 13.69 -4.06
N LEU A 407 -16.73 14.01 -3.03
CA LEU A 407 -16.72 15.27 -2.32
C LEU A 407 -16.40 15.01 -0.84
N GLY A 408 -15.42 15.72 -0.29
CA GLY A 408 -15.03 15.58 1.12
C GLY A 408 -14.59 16.89 1.74
N TYR A 409 -15.32 17.33 2.75
CA TYR A 409 -15.00 18.51 3.55
C TYR A 409 -14.11 18.15 4.75
N TYR A 410 -13.01 18.87 4.94
CA TYR A 410 -12.13 18.75 6.09
C TYR A 410 -11.87 20.13 6.68
N SER A 411 -12.27 20.38 7.93
CA SER A 411 -11.90 21.60 8.66
C SER A 411 -11.52 21.26 10.09
N ALA A 412 -10.41 21.84 10.55
CA ALA A 412 -9.97 21.73 11.92
C ALA A 412 -10.68 22.74 12.84
N ASN A 413 -11.20 23.84 12.27
CA ASN A 413 -11.62 25.03 13.03
C ASN A 413 -13.12 25.38 12.92
N HIS A 414 -13.84 24.88 11.91
CA HIS A 414 -15.23 25.23 11.63
C HIS A 414 -16.11 23.99 11.71
N TRP A 415 -16.62 23.75 12.91
CA TRP A 415 -17.64 22.73 13.15
C TRP A 415 -19.01 23.40 12.94
N ASP A 416 -19.94 22.70 12.30
CA ASP A 416 -21.37 23.02 12.25
C ASP A 416 -21.89 23.92 11.09
N GLU A 417 -21.23 23.95 9.92
CA GLU A 417 -21.83 24.56 8.70
C GLU A 417 -23.03 23.72 8.17
N PRO A 418 -24.21 24.30 7.89
CA PRO A 418 -25.40 23.54 7.48
C PRO A 418 -25.35 23.15 6.00
N TYR A 419 -25.38 21.83 5.70
CA TYR A 419 -25.38 21.30 4.32
C TYR A 419 -26.78 20.97 3.78
N ASP A 420 -27.84 21.27 4.55
CA ASP A 420 -29.22 20.87 4.25
C ASP A 420 -29.64 21.24 2.82
N ASP A 421 -29.54 22.53 2.47
CA ASP A 421 -29.91 23.04 1.14
C ASP A 421 -29.16 22.33 0.00
N ALA A 422 -27.88 22.02 0.20
CA ALA A 422 -27.06 21.36 -0.82
C ALA A 422 -27.55 19.92 -1.04
N VAL A 423 -27.76 19.20 0.05
CA VAL A 423 -28.17 17.81 0.06
C VAL A 423 -29.61 17.64 -0.46
N GLU A 424 -30.50 18.60 -0.22
CA GLU A 424 -31.83 18.65 -0.85
C GLU A 424 -31.78 18.80 -2.37
N VAL A 425 -30.87 19.63 -2.90
CA VAL A 425 -30.69 19.78 -4.35
C VAL A 425 -30.24 18.46 -4.97
N LEU A 426 -29.30 17.74 -4.33
CA LEU A 426 -28.91 16.41 -4.77
C LEU A 426 -30.11 15.47 -4.79
N ALA A 427 -30.90 15.43 -3.72
CA ALA A 427 -32.07 14.56 -3.63
C ALA A 427 -33.11 14.85 -4.73
N ARG A 428 -33.35 16.13 -5.06
CA ARG A 428 -34.22 16.49 -6.20
C ARG A 428 -33.64 16.03 -7.53
N ALA A 429 -32.33 16.21 -7.76
CA ALA A 429 -31.66 15.77 -8.98
C ALA A 429 -31.75 14.24 -9.15
N VAL A 430 -31.56 13.49 -8.05
CA VAL A 430 -31.76 12.04 -8.02
C VAL A 430 -33.20 11.69 -8.35
N ALA A 431 -34.18 12.25 -7.63
CA ALA A 431 -35.60 11.93 -7.80
C ALA A 431 -36.11 12.25 -9.22
N ALA A 432 -35.54 13.28 -9.85
CA ALA A 432 -35.83 13.65 -11.24
C ALA A 432 -35.13 12.75 -12.28
N GLY A 433 -34.32 11.77 -11.85
CA GLY A 433 -33.59 10.85 -12.73
C GLY A 433 -32.50 11.53 -13.56
N LYS A 434 -31.90 12.61 -13.04
CA LYS A 434 -30.87 13.40 -13.75
C LYS A 434 -29.46 12.84 -13.64
N ILE A 435 -29.23 11.90 -12.72
CA ILE A 435 -27.93 11.28 -12.50
C ILE A 435 -27.90 9.75 -12.71
N PRO A 436 -28.51 9.21 -13.78
CA PRO A 436 -28.66 7.77 -13.95
C PRO A 436 -27.34 7.05 -14.25
N LYS A 437 -26.27 7.79 -14.58
CA LYS A 437 -24.96 7.26 -14.96
C LYS A 437 -23.92 7.28 -13.84
N ILE A 438 -24.25 7.86 -12.68
CA ILE A 438 -23.31 7.86 -11.55
C ILE A 438 -23.16 6.43 -11.05
N GLU A 439 -21.92 5.93 -11.12
CA GLU A 439 -21.47 4.61 -10.68
C GLU A 439 -20.86 4.69 -9.27
N ASN A 440 -20.17 5.78 -8.94
CA ASN A 440 -19.51 5.98 -7.65
C ASN A 440 -19.88 7.35 -7.06
N LEU A 441 -20.43 7.34 -5.86
CA LEU A 441 -20.74 8.56 -5.11
C LEU A 441 -20.13 8.49 -3.72
N LEU A 442 -19.21 9.40 -3.43
CA LEU A 442 -18.67 9.64 -2.09
C LEU A 442 -19.07 11.04 -1.66
N LEU A 443 -19.81 11.12 -0.55
CA LEU A 443 -20.19 12.37 0.09
C LEU A 443 -19.75 12.34 1.56
N ASP A 444 -18.62 12.99 1.82
CA ASP A 444 -18.04 13.16 3.14
C ASP A 444 -18.26 14.60 3.61
N VAL A 445 -19.29 14.78 4.42
CA VAL A 445 -19.63 16.06 5.07
C VAL A 445 -19.54 15.90 6.59
N TYR A 446 -18.61 15.06 7.06
CA TYR A 446 -18.45 14.73 8.46
C TYR A 446 -18.26 15.97 9.36
N TYR A 447 -17.51 16.97 8.91
CA TYR A 447 -17.30 18.22 9.67
C TYR A 447 -18.45 19.24 9.51
N GLY A 448 -19.43 18.98 8.65
CA GLY A 448 -20.64 19.78 8.48
C GLY A 448 -21.79 19.34 9.40
N MET A 449 -22.83 20.15 9.51
CA MET A 449 -24.09 19.81 10.17
C MET A 449 -25.16 19.48 9.12
N LEU A 450 -25.87 18.37 9.33
CA LEU A 450 -27.11 18.06 8.62
C LEU A 450 -28.24 17.91 9.63
N SER A 451 -29.39 18.56 9.36
CA SER A 451 -30.58 18.32 10.16
C SER A 451 -31.18 16.95 9.86
N SER A 452 -31.78 16.33 10.88
CA SER A 452 -32.37 14.98 10.81
C SER A 452 -33.37 14.83 9.65
N ALA A 453 -34.26 15.81 9.48
CA ALA A 453 -35.27 15.80 8.41
C ALA A 453 -34.62 15.74 7.01
N THR A 454 -33.50 16.43 6.82
CA THR A 454 -32.83 16.53 5.52
C THR A 454 -32.06 15.27 5.16
N VAL A 455 -31.51 14.53 6.12
CA VAL A 455 -30.77 13.28 5.87
C VAL A 455 -31.67 12.20 5.26
N SER A 456 -32.94 12.17 5.67
CA SER A 456 -33.92 11.22 5.15
C SER A 456 -34.29 11.46 3.69
N VAL A 457 -34.21 12.70 3.20
CA VAL A 457 -34.66 13.08 1.84
C VAL A 457 -33.77 12.48 0.74
N PRO A 458 -32.43 12.60 0.76
CA PRO A 458 -31.52 11.90 -0.15
C PRO A 458 -31.66 10.40 -0.05
N GLY A 459 -31.80 9.85 1.16
CA GLY A 459 -31.99 8.42 1.36
C GLY A 459 -33.15 7.88 0.52
N ARG A 460 -34.34 8.48 0.66
CA ARG A 460 -35.51 8.12 -0.14
C ARG A 460 -35.30 8.38 -1.63
N ALA A 461 -34.66 9.50 -1.97
CA ALA A 461 -34.40 9.85 -3.35
C ALA A 461 -33.49 8.81 -4.03
N LEU A 462 -32.43 8.34 -3.37
CA LEU A 462 -31.55 7.28 -3.90
C LEU A 462 -32.33 6.00 -4.21
N GLY A 463 -33.35 5.66 -3.40
CA GLY A 463 -34.26 4.54 -3.65
C GLY A 463 -35.30 4.75 -4.76
N SER A 464 -35.46 5.95 -5.30
CA SER A 464 -36.48 6.26 -6.33
C SER A 464 -36.17 5.66 -7.71
N GLY A 465 -34.97 5.10 -7.91
CA GLY A 465 -34.52 4.57 -9.21
C GLY A 465 -33.70 5.57 -10.04
N GLY A 466 -33.51 6.79 -9.57
CA GLY A 466 -32.74 7.84 -10.26
C GLY A 466 -31.23 7.60 -10.37
N VAL A 467 -30.70 6.65 -9.61
CA VAL A 467 -29.29 6.25 -9.55
C VAL A 467 -29.11 4.77 -9.91
N SER A 468 -29.73 4.33 -11.00
CA SER A 468 -29.76 2.92 -11.41
C SER A 468 -28.38 2.31 -11.73
N ALA A 469 -27.38 3.13 -12.06
CA ALA A 469 -26.01 2.69 -12.37
C ALA A 469 -25.08 2.62 -11.15
N LEU A 470 -25.55 3.03 -9.96
CA LEU A 470 -24.73 3.15 -8.77
C LEU A 470 -24.18 1.79 -8.34
N ARG A 471 -22.86 1.70 -8.21
CA ARG A 471 -22.08 0.53 -7.78
C ARG A 471 -21.45 0.73 -6.41
N LYS A 472 -20.93 1.93 -6.14
CA LYS A 472 -20.35 2.30 -4.85
C LYS A 472 -21.02 3.55 -4.28
N LEU A 473 -21.49 3.45 -3.04
CA LEU A 473 -22.02 4.57 -2.26
C LEU A 473 -21.26 4.68 -0.94
N GLU A 474 -20.62 5.82 -0.71
CA GLU A 474 -19.89 6.13 0.53
C GLU A 474 -20.42 7.43 1.13
N LEU A 475 -20.98 7.34 2.33
CA LEU A 475 -21.63 8.46 3.02
C LEU A 475 -21.00 8.62 4.40
N LYS A 476 -20.44 9.80 4.67
CA LYS A 476 -19.87 10.13 5.98
C LYS A 476 -20.45 11.42 6.51
N TRP A 477 -21.23 11.31 7.59
CA TRP A 477 -22.07 12.40 8.09
C TRP A 477 -21.97 12.54 9.61
N LYS A 478 -22.18 13.77 10.08
CA LYS A 478 -22.49 14.11 11.47
C LYS A 478 -23.92 14.64 11.51
N CYS A 479 -24.81 14.06 12.31
CA CYS A 479 -26.18 14.58 12.48
C CYS A 479 -26.37 15.18 13.87
N GLY A 480 -27.18 16.24 13.94
CA GLY A 480 -27.54 16.90 15.19
C GLY A 480 -28.40 16.05 16.13
N MET A 481 -28.51 16.49 17.39
CA MET A 481 -29.04 15.74 18.54
C MET A 481 -30.55 15.47 18.54
N ASP A 482 -31.32 15.94 17.54
CA ASP A 482 -32.74 16.29 17.81
C ASP A 482 -33.83 15.35 17.24
N ASP A 483 -33.58 14.32 16.41
CA ASP A 483 -34.68 13.42 15.99
C ASP A 483 -34.26 12.04 15.43
N ASP A 484 -34.95 10.99 15.88
CA ASP A 484 -34.70 9.56 15.57
C ASP A 484 -34.98 9.15 14.11
N SER A 485 -35.58 10.05 13.33
CA SER A 485 -36.01 9.80 11.94
C SER A 485 -34.89 9.97 10.90
N SER A 486 -33.68 10.41 11.30
CA SER A 486 -32.59 10.80 10.38
C SER A 486 -32.26 9.77 9.30
N LEU A 487 -32.06 8.51 9.70
CA LEU A 487 -31.59 7.44 8.81
C LEU A 487 -32.72 6.59 8.22
N LEU A 488 -33.96 6.82 8.64
CA LEU A 488 -35.12 6.05 8.18
C LEU A 488 -35.29 6.16 6.66
N GLY A 489 -35.15 7.37 6.11
CA GLY A 489 -35.25 7.57 4.66
C GLY A 489 -34.15 6.83 3.88
N LEU A 490 -32.95 6.68 4.45
CA LEU A 490 -31.88 5.90 3.82
C LEU A 490 -32.19 4.40 3.83
N ALA A 491 -32.74 3.90 4.94
CA ALA A 491 -33.22 2.53 5.02
C ALA A 491 -34.32 2.26 3.98
N GLU A 492 -35.35 3.11 3.93
CA GLU A 492 -36.42 3.04 2.92
C GLU A 492 -35.86 3.04 1.49
N GLY A 493 -34.85 3.87 1.24
CA GLY A 493 -34.17 3.96 -0.04
C GLY A 493 -33.45 2.67 -0.46
N LEU A 494 -32.68 2.08 0.47
CA LEU A 494 -31.99 0.81 0.26
C LEU A 494 -32.96 -0.35 0.04
N GLY A 495 -34.07 -0.38 0.78
CA GLY A 495 -35.12 -1.40 0.66
C GLY A 495 -36.06 -1.23 -0.53
N GLY A 496 -36.09 -0.04 -1.15
CA GLY A 496 -37.01 0.31 -2.24
C GLY A 496 -36.66 -0.28 -3.61
N GLY A 497 -35.47 -0.87 -3.76
CA GLY A 497 -35.05 -1.53 -5.01
C GLY A 497 -34.58 -0.62 -6.14
N GLY A 498 -34.46 0.69 -5.90
CA GLY A 498 -34.01 1.69 -6.89
C GLY A 498 -32.51 1.64 -7.24
N MET A 499 -31.72 0.82 -6.56
CA MET A 499 -30.26 0.71 -6.74
C MET A 499 -29.84 -0.74 -7.07
N PRO A 500 -30.24 -1.31 -8.22
CA PRO A 500 -30.06 -2.74 -8.51
C PRO A 500 -28.61 -3.19 -8.69
N LEU A 501 -27.71 -2.26 -9.05
CA LEU A 501 -26.29 -2.54 -9.33
C LEU A 501 -25.36 -2.19 -8.16
N LEU A 502 -25.89 -1.80 -6.99
CA LEU A 502 -25.08 -1.43 -5.84
C LEU A 502 -24.33 -2.65 -5.31
N GLU A 503 -23.00 -2.59 -5.32
CA GLU A 503 -22.07 -3.65 -4.91
C GLU A 503 -21.41 -3.32 -3.57
N ASP A 504 -21.09 -2.05 -3.34
CA ASP A 504 -20.37 -1.53 -2.18
C ASP A 504 -21.15 -0.39 -1.52
N PHE A 505 -21.51 -0.57 -0.25
CA PHE A 505 -22.13 0.46 0.59
C PHE A 505 -21.26 0.73 1.81
N ASP A 506 -20.91 1.98 2.03
CA ASP A 506 -20.09 2.44 3.15
C ASP A 506 -20.81 3.61 3.84
N LEU A 507 -21.05 3.46 5.14
CA LEU A 507 -21.78 4.42 5.94
C LEU A 507 -21.03 4.67 7.25
N SER A 508 -20.48 5.87 7.39
CA SER A 508 -19.91 6.36 8.66
C SER A 508 -20.82 7.43 9.25
N VAL A 509 -21.44 7.11 10.39
CA VAL A 509 -22.40 7.99 11.05
C VAL A 509 -21.88 8.40 12.40
N TRP A 510 -21.95 9.70 12.69
CA TRP A 510 -21.65 10.28 13.99
C TRP A 510 -22.88 11.04 14.48
N CYS A 511 -23.76 10.32 15.18
CA CYS A 511 -25.05 10.84 15.66
C CYS A 511 -25.30 10.46 17.12
N ASP A 512 -25.97 11.35 17.85
CA ASP A 512 -26.51 11.14 19.20
C ASP A 512 -27.92 10.48 19.17
N GLY A 513 -28.55 10.42 17.98
CA GLY A 513 -29.87 9.80 17.74
C GLY A 513 -29.95 9.05 16.41
N GLY A 514 -31.14 8.60 16.02
CA GLY A 514 -31.35 7.87 14.75
C GLY A 514 -31.47 6.35 14.92
N THR A 515 -31.85 5.93 16.12
CA THR A 515 -32.00 4.52 16.54
C THR A 515 -32.93 3.74 15.61
N GLU A 516 -34.11 4.29 15.32
CA GLU A 516 -35.10 3.66 14.43
C GLU A 516 -34.59 3.49 12.99
N GLY A 517 -33.84 4.45 12.46
CA GLY A 517 -33.28 4.33 11.12
C GLY A 517 -32.19 3.25 11.01
N VAL A 518 -31.29 3.15 11.98
CA VAL A 518 -30.27 2.09 12.02
C VAL A 518 -30.89 0.71 12.26
N LYS A 519 -31.94 0.65 13.09
CA LYS A 519 -32.73 -0.57 13.28
C LYS A 519 -33.36 -1.03 11.98
N GLU A 520 -33.99 -0.15 11.19
CA GLU A 520 -34.55 -0.51 9.89
C GLU A 520 -33.45 -0.98 8.92
N ILE A 521 -32.26 -0.36 8.92
CA ILE A 521 -31.10 -0.87 8.16
C ILE A 521 -30.76 -2.30 8.62
N GLY A 522 -30.72 -2.56 9.92
CA GLY A 522 -30.54 -3.91 10.48
C GLY A 522 -31.62 -4.90 10.01
N GLU A 523 -32.88 -4.47 9.97
CA GLU A 523 -33.99 -5.28 9.48
C GLU A 523 -33.88 -5.60 7.98
N LEU A 524 -33.45 -4.63 7.17
CA LEU A 524 -33.24 -4.82 5.73
C LEU A 524 -32.12 -5.82 5.45
N LEU A 525 -31.01 -5.69 6.19
CA LEU A 525 -29.90 -6.63 6.14
C LEU A 525 -30.36 -8.03 6.57
N SER A 526 -31.10 -8.15 7.68
CA SER A 526 -31.51 -9.46 8.21
C SER A 526 -32.58 -10.16 7.38
N ARG A 527 -33.51 -9.40 6.76
CA ARG A 527 -34.58 -9.92 5.90
C ARG A 527 -34.15 -10.14 4.45
N GLY A 528 -32.93 -9.75 4.08
CA GLY A 528 -32.42 -9.90 2.71
C GLY A 528 -33.15 -9.04 1.67
N LYS A 529 -33.76 -7.92 2.11
CA LYS A 529 -34.45 -6.95 1.24
C LYS A 529 -33.50 -5.92 0.62
N ILE A 530 -32.20 -6.18 0.71
CA ILE A 530 -31.14 -5.36 0.14
C ILE A 530 -31.03 -5.53 -1.39
N PRO A 531 -30.36 -4.61 -2.09
CA PRO A 531 -30.05 -4.78 -3.51
C PRO A 531 -29.38 -6.13 -3.81
N PRO A 532 -29.77 -6.81 -4.90
CA PRO A 532 -29.31 -8.17 -5.20
C PRO A 532 -27.80 -8.24 -5.51
N SER A 533 -27.20 -7.14 -5.96
CA SER A 533 -25.78 -7.06 -6.29
C SER A 533 -24.89 -6.72 -5.09
N LEU A 534 -25.46 -6.43 -3.91
CA LEU A 534 -24.72 -5.91 -2.77
C LEU A 534 -23.79 -6.98 -2.17
N ARG A 535 -22.49 -6.72 -2.23
CA ARG A 535 -21.42 -7.65 -1.78
C ARG A 535 -20.77 -7.21 -0.50
N ARG A 536 -20.61 -5.90 -0.29
CA ARG A 536 -19.97 -5.37 0.92
C ARG A 536 -20.80 -4.24 1.50
N VAL A 537 -21.04 -4.35 2.80
CA VAL A 537 -21.58 -3.28 3.62
C VAL A 537 -20.54 -2.94 4.67
N ARG A 538 -20.16 -1.67 4.78
CA ARG A 538 -19.34 -1.17 5.87
C ARG A 538 -20.16 -0.20 6.70
N LEU A 539 -20.24 -0.46 7.99
CA LEU A 539 -20.91 0.40 8.96
C LEU A 539 -19.89 0.85 9.99
N GLU A 540 -19.72 2.16 10.09
CA GLU A 540 -18.95 2.81 11.14
C GLU A 540 -19.91 3.59 12.04
N LEU A 541 -20.09 3.09 13.27
CA LEU A 541 -21.17 3.49 14.16
C LEU A 541 -20.67 3.80 15.57
N PRO A 542 -21.33 4.72 16.30
CA PRO A 542 -21.02 4.97 17.70
C PRO A 542 -21.43 3.79 18.57
N ALA A 543 -20.64 3.50 19.61
CA ALA A 543 -20.89 2.38 20.52
C ALA A 543 -22.00 2.65 21.59
N HIS A 544 -23.09 3.32 21.23
CA HIS A 544 -24.21 3.68 22.11
C HIS A 544 -25.52 2.95 21.73
N ASP A 545 -26.68 3.50 22.11
CA ASP A 545 -28.02 2.98 21.78
C ASP A 545 -28.24 2.71 20.28
N VAL A 546 -27.51 3.40 19.40
CA VAL A 546 -27.48 3.14 17.95
C VAL A 546 -27.02 1.70 17.66
N LEU A 547 -26.02 1.20 18.38
CA LEU A 547 -25.54 -0.18 18.25
C LEU A 547 -26.59 -1.18 18.77
N SER A 548 -27.24 -0.89 19.90
CA SER A 548 -28.37 -1.70 20.40
C SER A 548 -29.49 -1.81 19.36
N SER A 549 -29.84 -0.67 18.74
CA SER A 549 -30.90 -0.58 17.74
C SER A 549 -30.55 -1.37 16.46
N LEU A 550 -29.30 -1.31 16.02
CA LEU A 550 -28.81 -2.16 14.93
C LEU A 550 -29.03 -3.64 15.28
N CYS A 551 -28.63 -4.04 16.48
CA CYS A 551 -28.73 -5.41 16.97
C CYS A 551 -30.19 -5.90 17.00
N ASP A 552 -31.12 -5.06 17.47
CA ASP A 552 -32.55 -5.35 17.46
C ASP A 552 -33.07 -5.59 16.03
N GLY A 553 -32.70 -4.74 15.07
CA GLY A 553 -33.08 -4.89 13.67
C GLY A 553 -32.48 -6.14 13.02
N LEU A 554 -31.23 -6.46 13.35
CA LEU A 554 -30.55 -7.67 12.88
C LEU A 554 -31.22 -8.95 13.39
N CYS A 555 -31.88 -8.90 14.55
CA CYS A 555 -32.56 -10.03 15.15
C CYS A 555 -33.91 -10.38 14.52
N VAL A 556 -34.48 -9.51 13.68
CA VAL A 556 -35.82 -9.68 13.09
C VAL A 556 -35.87 -10.74 11.97
N GLY A 557 -34.84 -10.80 11.12
CA GLY A 557 -34.78 -11.68 9.95
C GLY A 557 -33.99 -12.96 10.18
N THR A 558 -33.71 -13.73 9.11
CA THR A 558 -33.02 -15.03 9.20
C THR A 558 -31.57 -15.04 8.72
N CYS A 559 -31.16 -14.11 7.84
CA CYS A 559 -29.80 -13.77 7.39
C CYS A 559 -29.85 -13.18 5.95
N PRO A 560 -28.94 -12.27 5.57
CA PRO A 560 -28.84 -11.71 4.20
C PRO A 560 -28.41 -12.75 3.14
N SER A 561 -28.29 -12.27 1.89
CA SER A 561 -27.69 -13.01 0.78
C SER A 561 -26.35 -13.66 1.17
N PRO A 562 -26.09 -14.92 0.78
CA PRO A 562 -24.86 -15.65 1.13
C PRO A 562 -23.57 -15.01 0.58
N GLU A 563 -23.69 -14.13 -0.43
CA GLU A 563 -22.55 -13.43 -1.03
C GLU A 563 -22.21 -12.12 -0.31
N MET A 564 -23.09 -11.57 0.53
CA MET A 564 -22.88 -10.29 1.20
C MET A 564 -21.94 -10.44 2.40
N ARG A 565 -21.07 -9.45 2.62
CA ARG A 565 -20.12 -9.36 3.74
C ARG A 565 -20.28 -8.03 4.48
N LEU A 566 -20.20 -8.09 5.80
CA LEU A 566 -20.27 -6.91 6.67
C LEU A 566 -18.90 -6.60 7.27
N ASP A 567 -18.49 -5.33 7.15
CA ASP A 567 -17.39 -4.75 7.90
C ASP A 567 -17.97 -3.80 8.97
N LEU A 568 -17.81 -4.12 10.25
CA LEU A 568 -18.31 -3.30 11.35
C LEU A 568 -17.15 -2.61 12.06
N LYS A 569 -17.20 -1.28 12.14
CA LYS A 569 -16.27 -0.45 12.93
C LYS A 569 -17.05 0.31 14.01
N LEU A 570 -16.59 0.23 15.26
CA LEU A 570 -17.15 0.99 16.39
C LEU A 570 -16.27 2.19 16.73
N HIS A 571 -16.84 3.37 16.93
CA HIS A 571 -16.11 4.59 17.33
C HIS A 571 -16.63 5.21 18.63
N ASP A 572 -15.75 5.94 19.29
CA ASP A 572 -16.01 6.64 20.56
C ASP A 572 -16.66 8.01 20.28
N GLN A 573 -17.69 8.37 21.03
CA GLN A 573 -18.27 9.71 20.95
C GLN A 573 -17.53 10.66 21.90
N PHE A 574 -16.74 11.57 21.33
CA PHE A 574 -16.26 12.80 21.98
C PHE A 574 -15.77 12.68 23.45
N GLY A 575 -15.12 11.57 23.82
CA GLY A 575 -14.21 11.51 24.97
C GLY A 575 -14.82 11.53 26.38
N SER A 576 -16.07 11.08 26.56
CA SER A 576 -16.67 10.98 27.91
C SER A 576 -17.78 9.90 27.98
N LEU A 577 -17.42 8.63 27.83
CA LEU A 577 -18.36 7.52 28.03
C LEU A 577 -18.37 7.07 29.49
N ASP A 578 -19.53 7.16 30.16
CA ASP A 578 -19.76 6.59 31.49
C ASP A 578 -20.02 5.07 31.42
N GLU A 579 -19.65 4.35 32.49
CA GLU A 579 -19.63 2.87 32.59
C GLU A 579 -20.96 2.19 32.24
N ASP A 580 -22.08 2.78 32.66
CA ASP A 580 -23.41 2.19 32.50
C ASP A 580 -23.96 2.31 31.06
N GLU A 581 -23.48 3.29 30.28
CA GLU A 581 -24.01 3.60 28.95
C GLU A 581 -23.48 2.63 27.87
N LEU A 582 -22.25 2.15 28.01
CA LEU A 582 -21.64 1.19 27.07
C LEU A 582 -22.06 -0.26 27.31
N LYS A 583 -22.51 -0.60 28.53
CA LYS A 583 -22.79 -1.99 28.92
C LYS A 583 -23.94 -2.59 28.12
N GLY A 584 -25.06 -1.88 28.02
CA GLY A 584 -26.23 -2.32 27.25
C GLY A 584 -25.91 -2.61 25.78
N PRO A 585 -25.34 -1.65 25.03
CA PRO A 585 -24.98 -1.83 23.63
C PRO A 585 -24.01 -2.98 23.36
N LEU A 586 -22.97 -3.14 24.17
CA LEU A 586 -21.99 -4.22 23.99
C LEU A 586 -22.59 -5.60 24.30
N SER A 587 -23.45 -5.72 25.32
CA SER A 587 -24.16 -6.98 25.60
C SER A 587 -25.16 -7.32 24.50
N SER A 588 -25.85 -6.34 23.91
CA SER A 588 -26.74 -6.55 22.77
C SER A 588 -25.98 -7.03 21.53
N LEU A 589 -24.81 -6.44 21.25
CA LEU A 589 -23.91 -6.90 20.19
C LEU A 589 -23.44 -8.35 20.45
N ALA A 590 -23.03 -8.66 21.67
CA ALA A 590 -22.60 -10.01 22.03
C ALA A 590 -23.72 -11.04 21.81
N GLU A 591 -24.95 -10.76 22.23
CA GLU A 591 -26.08 -11.68 22.00
C GLU A 591 -26.41 -11.84 20.51
N THR A 592 -26.36 -10.76 19.74
CA THR A 592 -26.58 -10.78 18.28
C THR A 592 -25.54 -11.63 17.57
N ILE A 593 -24.28 -11.56 18.01
CA ILE A 593 -23.21 -12.43 17.51
C ILE A 593 -23.50 -13.87 17.93
N ARG A 594 -23.75 -14.17 19.22
CA ARG A 594 -23.99 -15.55 19.72
C ARG A 594 -25.11 -16.27 18.99
N THR A 595 -26.18 -15.55 18.65
CA THR A 595 -27.36 -16.10 17.97
C THR A 595 -27.15 -16.32 16.47
N GLY A 596 -25.95 -16.04 15.94
CA GLY A 596 -25.60 -16.29 14.54
C GLY A 596 -26.15 -15.27 13.55
N ARG A 597 -26.73 -14.16 14.04
CA ARG A 597 -27.34 -13.09 13.22
C ARG A 597 -26.31 -12.27 12.46
N LEU A 598 -25.03 -12.42 12.80
CA LEU A 598 -23.88 -11.76 12.18
C LEU A 598 -22.92 -12.75 11.48
N SER A 599 -23.40 -13.92 11.04
CA SER A 599 -22.59 -14.96 10.38
C SER A 599 -21.82 -14.52 9.12
N TYR A 600 -22.23 -13.40 8.50
CA TYR A 600 -21.64 -12.77 7.31
C TYR A 600 -20.61 -11.67 7.64
N LEU A 601 -20.28 -11.47 8.93
CA LEU A 601 -19.25 -10.54 9.36
C LEU A 601 -17.88 -10.96 8.81
N ARG A 602 -17.20 -10.02 8.15
CA ARG A 602 -15.85 -10.19 7.58
C ARG A 602 -14.79 -9.45 8.39
N LYS A 603 -15.09 -8.23 8.83
CA LYS A 603 -14.18 -7.41 9.64
C LYS A 603 -14.89 -6.85 10.86
N PHE A 604 -14.22 -6.92 11.99
CA PHE A 604 -14.66 -6.28 13.24
C PHE A 604 -13.54 -5.37 13.75
N ALA A 605 -13.81 -4.07 13.88
CA ALA A 605 -12.85 -3.11 14.38
C ALA A 605 -13.48 -2.17 15.41
N SER A 606 -12.66 -1.58 16.28
CA SER A 606 -13.09 -0.50 17.17
C SER A 606 -12.01 0.58 17.31
N GLU A 607 -12.40 1.79 17.70
CA GLU A 607 -11.48 2.85 18.13
C GLU A 607 -11.03 2.66 19.58
N VAL A 608 -10.03 3.45 19.96
CA VAL A 608 -9.51 3.52 21.33
C VAL A 608 -10.65 4.04 22.22
N ASN A 609 -10.91 3.37 23.35
CA ASN A 609 -11.91 3.68 24.39
C ASN A 609 -13.23 2.89 24.36
N ILE A 610 -13.54 2.11 23.33
CA ILE A 610 -14.78 1.30 23.34
C ILE A 610 -14.74 0.18 24.39
N PHE A 611 -13.58 -0.47 24.52
CA PHE A 611 -13.37 -1.61 25.42
C PHE A 611 -12.64 -1.19 26.70
N MET A 612 -13.26 -0.29 27.47
CA MET A 612 -12.73 0.21 28.73
C MET A 612 -12.98 -0.71 29.94
N TYR A 613 -13.86 -1.71 29.81
CA TYR A 613 -14.29 -2.54 30.94
C TYR A 613 -14.19 -4.03 30.65
N ALA A 614 -13.63 -4.79 31.59
CA ALA A 614 -13.28 -6.19 31.40
C ALA A 614 -14.51 -7.10 31.18
N GLU A 615 -15.63 -6.87 31.87
CA GLU A 615 -16.82 -7.73 31.79
C GLU A 615 -17.44 -7.70 30.38
N SER A 616 -17.81 -6.52 29.88
CA SER A 616 -18.39 -6.35 28.53
C SER A 616 -17.41 -6.76 27.43
N THR A 617 -16.12 -6.48 27.63
CA THR A 617 -15.05 -6.87 26.70
C THR A 617 -14.90 -8.40 26.62
N GLU A 618 -14.95 -9.09 27.76
CA GLU A 618 -14.96 -10.55 27.83
C GLU A 618 -16.22 -11.15 27.18
N GLU A 619 -17.38 -10.51 27.38
CA GLU A 619 -18.65 -10.93 26.80
C GLU A 619 -18.63 -10.91 25.25
N VAL A 620 -18.15 -9.82 24.65
CA VAL A 620 -18.00 -9.72 23.19
C VAL A 620 -16.99 -10.73 22.65
N GLY A 621 -15.87 -10.92 23.35
CA GLY A 621 -14.88 -11.94 22.98
C GLY A 621 -15.46 -13.36 22.98
N GLU A 622 -16.24 -13.71 24.00
CA GLU A 622 -16.95 -14.99 24.08
C GLU A 622 -17.90 -15.17 22.90
N ALA A 623 -18.72 -14.15 22.63
CA ALA A 623 -19.69 -14.20 21.57
C ALA A 623 -19.06 -14.48 20.19
N LEU A 624 -17.93 -13.84 19.87
CA LEU A 624 -17.21 -14.06 18.59
C LEU A 624 -16.80 -15.52 18.40
N THR A 625 -16.52 -16.23 19.48
CA THR A 625 -16.13 -17.64 19.43
C THR A 625 -17.25 -18.57 19.85
N ASN A 626 -18.47 -18.09 20.04
CA ASN A 626 -19.58 -18.95 20.40
C ASN A 626 -19.94 -19.86 19.20
N PRO A 627 -20.25 -21.16 19.38
CA PRO A 627 -20.54 -22.04 18.26
C PRO A 627 -21.80 -21.62 17.50
N GLY A 628 -22.72 -20.92 18.16
CA GLY A 628 -23.90 -20.32 17.55
C GLY A 628 -23.59 -19.15 16.62
N ALA A 629 -22.42 -18.49 16.76
CA ALA A 629 -22.10 -17.29 15.99
C ALA A 629 -21.83 -17.54 14.51
N CYS A 630 -21.38 -18.75 14.15
CA CYS A 630 -21.21 -19.19 12.76
C CYS A 630 -20.38 -18.22 11.88
N LEU A 631 -19.36 -17.57 12.45
CA LEU A 631 -18.52 -16.55 11.79
C LEU A 631 -17.49 -17.18 10.82
N ALA A 632 -17.97 -17.86 9.78
CA ALA A 632 -17.14 -18.56 8.80
C ALA A 632 -16.32 -17.60 7.91
N PHE A 633 -16.75 -16.34 7.77
CA PHE A 633 -16.14 -15.35 6.89
C PHE A 633 -15.34 -14.26 7.61
N LEU A 634 -15.22 -14.34 8.94
CA LEU A 634 -14.48 -13.35 9.71
C LEU A 634 -12.98 -13.51 9.41
N GLU A 635 -12.37 -12.48 8.84
CA GLU A 635 -10.97 -12.46 8.40
C GLU A 635 -10.09 -11.62 9.34
N GLU A 636 -10.61 -10.49 9.83
CA GLU A 636 -9.86 -9.53 10.63
C GLU A 636 -10.63 -9.11 11.90
N ILE A 637 -9.95 -9.19 13.05
CA ILE A 637 -10.43 -8.73 14.36
C ILE A 637 -9.45 -7.66 14.86
N TRP A 638 -9.93 -6.42 14.97
CA TRP A 638 -9.13 -5.27 15.39
C TRP A 638 -9.83 -4.40 16.44
N PRO A 639 -10.11 -4.91 17.65
CA PRO A 639 -10.52 -4.05 18.75
C PRO A 639 -9.30 -3.23 19.23
N GLN A 640 -9.34 -1.90 19.11
CA GLN A 640 -8.28 -1.06 19.67
C GLN A 640 -8.46 -0.90 21.18
N ILE A 641 -7.90 -1.84 21.95
CA ILE A 641 -7.98 -1.84 23.43
C ILE A 641 -6.70 -1.22 23.99
N TYR A 642 -6.82 -0.11 24.73
CA TYR A 642 -5.66 0.54 25.35
C TYR A 642 -5.16 -0.21 26.59
N ASP A 643 -6.08 -0.74 27.39
CA ASP A 643 -5.77 -1.39 28.66
C ASP A 643 -5.44 -2.89 28.49
N SER A 644 -4.34 -3.30 29.11
CA SER A 644 -3.81 -4.65 29.01
C SER A 644 -4.71 -5.71 29.66
N ASP A 645 -5.42 -5.37 30.74
CA ASP A 645 -6.30 -6.30 31.45
C ASP A 645 -7.61 -6.48 30.68
N ASN A 646 -8.13 -5.44 30.01
CA ASN A 646 -9.26 -5.54 29.09
C ASN A 646 -8.92 -6.35 27.84
N ALA A 647 -7.72 -6.17 27.27
CA ALA A 647 -7.29 -7.00 26.14
C ALA A 647 -7.19 -8.49 26.54
N VAL A 648 -6.79 -8.77 27.77
CA VAL A 648 -6.81 -10.12 28.35
C VAL A 648 -8.22 -10.63 28.56
N ALA A 649 -9.14 -9.79 29.03
CA ALA A 649 -10.54 -10.13 29.20
C ALA A 649 -11.18 -10.52 27.87
N PHE A 650 -10.92 -9.76 26.79
CA PHE A 650 -11.35 -10.06 25.43
C PHE A 650 -10.92 -11.46 24.98
N LEU A 651 -9.61 -11.75 25.09
CA LEU A 651 -9.05 -13.02 24.65
C LEU A 651 -9.50 -14.20 25.55
N ARG A 652 -9.72 -13.95 26.84
CA ARG A 652 -10.30 -14.95 27.76
C ARG A 652 -11.75 -15.26 27.38
N GLY A 653 -12.51 -14.24 26.98
CA GLY A 653 -13.82 -14.38 26.37
C GLY A 653 -13.77 -15.32 25.18
N MET A 654 -12.90 -15.02 24.21
CA MET A 654 -12.70 -15.87 23.02
C MET A 654 -12.35 -17.33 23.36
N GLN A 655 -11.69 -17.56 24.49
CA GLN A 655 -11.37 -18.92 24.93
C GLN A 655 -12.61 -19.66 25.46
N ARG A 656 -13.56 -18.93 26.08
CA ARG A 656 -14.78 -19.49 26.67
C ARG A 656 -15.82 -19.90 25.64
N GLY A 657 -15.89 -19.25 24.47
CA GLY A 657 -16.91 -19.54 23.45
C GLY A 657 -16.77 -20.91 22.79
N ARG A 658 -15.59 -21.56 22.83
CA ARG A 658 -15.31 -22.94 22.33
C ARG A 658 -15.54 -23.20 20.83
N GLY A 659 -16.09 -22.27 20.06
CA GLY A 659 -16.21 -22.32 18.61
C GLY A 659 -14.87 -22.07 17.89
N CYS A 660 -14.88 -22.18 16.57
CA CYS A 660 -13.69 -22.08 15.73
C CYS A 660 -13.90 -21.02 14.64
N LEU A 661 -12.94 -20.11 14.53
CA LEU A 661 -12.87 -19.02 13.57
C LEU A 661 -11.95 -19.40 12.42
N GLN A 662 -12.50 -20.10 11.43
CA GLN A 662 -11.72 -20.77 10.37
C GLN A 662 -11.00 -19.81 9.41
N SER A 663 -11.49 -18.59 9.25
CA SER A 663 -10.98 -17.63 8.25
C SER A 663 -10.17 -16.48 8.85
N VAL A 664 -10.06 -16.39 10.19
CA VAL A 664 -9.37 -15.27 10.83
C VAL A 664 -7.88 -15.36 10.53
N GLU A 665 -7.37 -14.37 9.81
CA GLU A 665 -5.96 -14.26 9.43
C GLU A 665 -5.20 -13.33 10.37
N LYS A 666 -5.89 -12.33 10.94
CA LYS A 666 -5.29 -11.24 11.73
C LYS A 666 -6.12 -10.91 12.96
N ILE A 667 -5.44 -10.79 14.10
CA ILE A 667 -6.02 -10.36 15.39
C ILE A 667 -5.12 -9.27 15.98
N TYR A 668 -5.69 -8.08 16.21
CA TYR A 668 -5.01 -6.93 16.82
C TYR A 668 -5.85 -6.38 17.97
N THR A 669 -5.40 -6.56 19.22
CA THR A 669 -6.15 -6.11 20.41
C THR A 669 -5.70 -4.75 20.96
N GLY A 670 -5.02 -3.89 20.19
CA GLY A 670 -4.67 -2.50 20.61
C GLY A 670 -3.19 -2.18 20.85
N LEU A 671 -2.92 -0.93 21.27
CA LEU A 671 -1.70 -0.12 21.10
C LEU A 671 -0.37 -0.80 21.48
N GLN A 672 0.52 -0.87 20.48
CA GLN A 672 1.94 -1.20 20.61
C GLN A 672 2.80 -0.07 21.22
N ARG A 673 2.22 0.80 22.06
CA ARG A 673 3.04 1.68 22.90
C ARG A 673 3.49 0.93 24.15
N GLU A 674 4.57 1.42 24.73
CA GLU A 674 5.41 0.80 25.76
C GLU A 674 4.72 0.47 27.10
N THR A 675 3.41 0.30 27.14
CA THR A 675 2.63 -0.06 28.32
C THR A 675 1.88 -1.36 28.05
N GLY A 676 2.56 -2.49 28.26
CA GLY A 676 1.98 -3.83 28.43
C GLY A 676 0.98 -4.30 27.36
N GLY A 677 1.44 -5.12 26.41
CA GLY A 677 0.51 -5.87 25.55
C GLY A 677 -0.37 -6.86 26.35
N PRO A 678 -1.35 -7.52 25.71
CA PRO A 678 -2.20 -8.50 26.39
C PRO A 678 -1.35 -9.55 27.08
N ARG A 679 -1.69 -9.92 28.33
CA ARG A 679 -1.03 -11.05 28.99
C ARG A 679 -1.13 -12.25 28.06
N VAL A 680 0.00 -12.89 27.88
CA VAL A 680 0.31 -13.94 26.91
C VAL A 680 -0.52 -15.23 26.99
N PRO A 681 -1.01 -15.70 28.17
CA PRO A 681 -1.68 -17.00 28.28
C PRO A 681 -2.97 -17.21 27.45
N PRO A 682 -3.93 -16.25 27.38
CA PRO A 682 -5.16 -16.42 26.62
C PRO A 682 -4.93 -16.57 25.11
N LEU A 683 -4.09 -15.73 24.49
CA LEU A 683 -3.78 -15.84 23.05
C LEU A 683 -3.12 -17.18 22.71
N SER A 684 -2.16 -17.60 23.53
CA SER A 684 -1.47 -18.88 23.39
C SER A 684 -2.45 -20.05 23.46
N SER A 685 -3.44 -19.95 24.35
CA SER A 685 -4.48 -20.97 24.53
C SER A 685 -5.42 -21.04 23.33
N LEU A 686 -5.80 -19.90 22.74
CA LEU A 686 -6.65 -19.84 21.53
C LEU A 686 -5.99 -20.55 20.35
N ILE A 687 -4.71 -20.27 20.11
CA ILE A 687 -3.96 -20.89 19.00
C ILE A 687 -3.78 -22.38 19.29
N THR A 688 -3.35 -22.77 20.50
CA THR A 688 -3.13 -24.18 20.86
C THR A 688 -4.42 -25.01 20.78
N ALA A 689 -5.56 -24.41 21.15
CA ALA A 689 -6.88 -25.05 21.04
C ALA A 689 -7.36 -25.19 19.58
N GLY A 690 -6.68 -24.59 18.61
CA GLY A 690 -7.13 -24.56 17.22
C GLY A 690 -8.36 -23.70 16.99
N THR A 691 -8.64 -22.73 17.88
CA THR A 691 -9.75 -21.78 17.74
C THR A 691 -9.57 -20.89 16.52
N VAL A 692 -8.33 -20.58 16.13
CA VAL A 692 -7.96 -19.68 15.02
C VAL A 692 -6.94 -20.35 14.09
N PRO A 693 -7.33 -21.40 13.33
CA PRO A 693 -6.39 -22.23 12.59
C PRO A 693 -5.72 -21.53 11.41
N SER A 694 -6.30 -20.46 10.87
CA SER A 694 -5.79 -19.70 9.72
C SER A 694 -4.98 -18.45 10.10
N LEU A 695 -4.71 -18.24 11.39
CA LEU A 695 -3.99 -17.07 11.88
C LEU A 695 -2.60 -16.97 11.23
N LYS A 696 -2.31 -15.84 10.59
CA LYS A 696 -1.04 -15.59 9.90
C LYS A 696 -0.12 -14.67 10.68
N GLU A 697 -0.67 -13.72 11.43
CA GLU A 697 0.11 -12.70 12.13
C GLU A 697 -0.13 -12.76 13.64
N VAL A 698 0.96 -12.77 14.40
CA VAL A 698 0.93 -12.70 15.86
C VAL A 698 1.92 -11.63 16.33
N ARG A 699 1.45 -10.68 17.15
CA ARG A 699 2.28 -9.66 17.79
C ARG A 699 2.06 -9.71 19.30
N VAL A 700 3.11 -9.92 20.08
CA VAL A 700 3.02 -10.13 21.53
C VAL A 700 4.10 -9.36 22.28
N ASN A 701 3.73 -8.71 23.39
CA ASN A 701 4.66 -8.12 24.33
C ASN A 701 4.84 -9.06 25.54
N LEU A 702 6.03 -9.63 25.68
CA LEU A 702 6.41 -10.54 26.77
C LEU A 702 7.05 -9.81 27.96
N ALA A 703 7.24 -8.48 27.90
CA ALA A 703 7.85 -7.72 28.98
C ALA A 703 7.10 -7.91 30.31
N THR A 704 5.78 -7.71 30.28
CA THR A 704 4.88 -7.80 31.45
C THR A 704 4.38 -9.22 31.73
N ALA A 705 4.76 -10.21 30.92
CA ALA A 705 4.32 -11.59 31.09
C ALA A 705 5.11 -12.32 32.18
N ASP A 706 4.47 -13.18 32.96
CA ASP A 706 5.16 -14.08 33.88
C ASP A 706 5.82 -15.25 33.12
N LEU A 707 6.75 -15.95 33.76
CA LEU A 707 7.44 -17.10 33.14
C LEU A 707 6.49 -18.19 32.67
N LYS A 708 5.36 -18.41 33.39
CA LYS A 708 4.34 -19.38 32.97
C LYS A 708 3.64 -18.96 31.68
N GLY A 709 3.33 -17.67 31.52
CA GLY A 709 2.75 -17.14 30.29
C GLY A 709 3.71 -17.25 29.11
N VAL A 710 5.00 -16.96 29.31
CA VAL A 710 6.01 -17.13 28.25
C VAL A 710 6.19 -18.61 27.88
N GLN A 711 6.18 -19.51 28.87
CA GLN A 711 6.22 -20.95 28.62
C GLN A 711 4.99 -21.43 27.83
N ALA A 712 3.80 -20.94 28.16
CA ALA A 712 2.57 -21.27 27.43
C ALA A 712 2.63 -20.81 25.96
N PHE A 713 3.21 -19.64 25.70
CA PHE A 713 3.41 -19.13 24.34
C PHE A 713 4.45 -19.91 23.56
N ALA A 714 5.59 -20.23 24.19
CA ALA A 714 6.59 -21.09 23.57
C ALA A 714 6.00 -22.46 23.21
N ALA A 715 5.21 -23.06 24.11
CA ALA A 715 4.51 -24.32 23.84
C ALA A 715 3.48 -24.19 22.70
N CYS A 716 2.78 -23.05 22.64
CA CYS A 716 1.85 -22.73 21.56
C CYS A 716 2.55 -22.68 20.19
N LEU A 717 3.68 -22.00 20.08
CA LEU A 717 4.48 -21.95 18.85
C LEU A 717 5.04 -23.33 18.47
N CYS A 718 5.22 -24.21 19.45
CA CYS A 718 5.57 -25.62 19.25
C CYS A 718 4.38 -26.53 18.90
N SER A 719 3.18 -26.00 18.70
CA SER A 719 1.98 -26.80 18.42
C SER A 719 1.60 -26.79 16.93
N PRO A 720 0.92 -27.83 16.40
CA PRO A 720 0.52 -27.90 15.00
C PRO A 720 -0.31 -26.70 14.48
N PRO A 721 -1.23 -26.10 15.27
CA PRO A 721 -1.96 -24.90 14.85
C PRO A 721 -1.08 -23.69 14.50
N ALA A 722 0.14 -23.60 15.04
CA ALA A 722 1.07 -22.51 14.72
C ALA A 722 1.64 -22.59 13.29
N ALA A 723 1.39 -23.67 12.55
CA ALA A 723 1.92 -23.84 11.18
C ALA A 723 1.30 -22.90 10.13
N SER A 724 0.18 -22.23 10.45
CA SER A 724 -0.40 -21.18 9.61
C SER A 724 0.28 -19.83 9.76
N LEU A 725 1.09 -19.63 10.81
CA LEU A 725 1.80 -18.37 11.05
C LEU A 725 2.77 -18.04 9.92
N ARG A 726 2.82 -16.76 9.55
CA ARG A 726 3.70 -16.15 8.55
C ARG A 726 4.52 -15.02 9.16
N GLN A 727 3.98 -14.33 10.16
CA GLN A 727 4.67 -13.25 10.85
C GLN A 727 4.51 -13.38 12.36
N VAL A 728 5.65 -13.30 13.06
CA VAL A 728 5.70 -13.29 14.53
C VAL A 728 6.51 -12.07 14.97
N GLU A 729 5.89 -11.22 15.78
CA GLU A 729 6.55 -10.10 16.44
C GLU A 729 6.50 -10.29 17.96
N VAL A 730 7.66 -10.17 18.60
CA VAL A 730 7.81 -10.37 20.04
C VAL A 730 8.66 -9.24 20.65
N SER A 731 8.16 -8.60 21.70
CA SER A 731 8.91 -7.61 22.49
C SER A 731 9.19 -8.12 23.90
N PHE A 732 10.40 -7.95 24.42
CA PHE A 732 10.79 -8.32 25.79
C PHE A 732 10.95 -7.12 26.74
N GLY A 733 10.62 -5.91 26.30
CA GLY A 733 10.72 -4.70 27.11
C GLY A 733 9.77 -3.58 26.70
N THR A 734 9.50 -2.66 27.63
CA THR A 734 8.86 -1.36 27.45
C THR A 734 9.98 -0.35 27.24
N GLY A 735 10.03 0.41 26.15
CA GLY A 735 11.24 1.17 25.73
C GLY A 735 11.83 2.21 26.69
N SER A 736 11.34 2.37 27.92
CA SER A 736 12.12 2.91 29.03
C SER A 736 12.99 1.82 29.68
N PHE A 737 14.31 2.05 29.76
CA PHE A 737 15.23 1.18 30.49
C PHE A 737 14.95 1.23 32.00
N SER A 738 13.89 0.55 32.46
CA SER A 738 13.65 0.31 33.87
C SER A 738 14.63 -0.72 34.42
N PRO A 739 15.10 -0.60 35.67
CA PRO A 739 16.09 -1.49 36.26
C PRO A 739 15.44 -2.79 36.77
N GLU A 740 14.80 -3.57 35.91
CA GLU A 740 14.43 -4.95 36.28
C GLU A 740 15.66 -5.87 36.33
N PRO A 741 15.72 -6.84 37.25
CA PRO A 741 16.88 -7.71 37.44
C PRO A 741 17.12 -8.65 36.24
N GLU A 742 18.38 -8.79 35.81
CA GLU A 742 18.85 -9.59 34.66
C GLU A 742 18.36 -11.06 34.52
N PRO A 743 18.05 -11.83 35.58
CA PRO A 743 17.77 -13.26 35.41
C PRO A 743 16.41 -13.56 34.74
N GLU A 744 15.37 -12.81 35.07
CA GLU A 744 14.00 -13.14 34.65
C GLU A 744 13.79 -12.83 33.16
N GLY A 745 14.25 -11.66 32.69
CA GLY A 745 14.19 -11.31 31.27
C GLY A 745 14.96 -12.30 30.39
N SER A 746 16.14 -12.75 30.84
CA SER A 746 16.93 -13.78 30.13
C SER A 746 16.20 -15.13 30.06
N ALA A 747 15.54 -15.53 31.16
CA ALA A 747 14.74 -16.75 31.20
C ALA A 747 13.53 -16.68 30.23
N LYS A 748 12.85 -15.53 30.12
CA LYS A 748 11.76 -15.32 29.15
C LYS A 748 12.26 -15.50 27.70
N VAL A 749 13.39 -14.89 27.35
CA VAL A 749 13.98 -15.03 26.01
C VAL A 749 14.39 -16.47 25.73
N MET A 750 15.00 -17.15 26.71
CA MET A 750 15.36 -18.56 26.60
C MET A 750 14.16 -19.46 26.31
N MET A 751 13.07 -19.31 27.06
CA MET A 751 11.84 -20.08 26.84
C MET A 751 11.26 -19.86 25.44
N PHE A 752 11.19 -18.60 24.99
CA PHE A 752 10.74 -18.29 23.63
C PHE A 752 11.66 -18.90 22.56
N SER A 753 12.98 -18.80 22.73
CA SER A 753 13.95 -19.20 21.71
C SER A 753 13.91 -20.71 21.41
N VAL A 754 13.55 -21.53 22.40
CA VAL A 754 13.29 -22.97 22.19
C VAL A 754 12.21 -23.20 21.12
N SER A 755 11.21 -22.33 21.03
CA SER A 755 10.13 -22.48 20.05
C SER A 755 10.54 -22.22 18.61
N LEU A 756 11.63 -21.46 18.38
CA LEU A 756 12.16 -21.18 17.03
C LEU A 756 12.72 -22.45 16.36
N ALA A 757 13.10 -23.44 17.17
CA ALA A 757 13.53 -24.75 16.69
C ALA A 757 12.35 -25.72 16.38
N SER A 758 11.10 -25.25 16.45
CA SER A 758 9.93 -26.07 16.14
C SER A 758 9.80 -26.38 14.65
N GLU A 759 9.36 -27.61 14.33
CA GLU A 759 9.05 -28.03 12.95
C GLU A 759 7.75 -27.39 12.42
N HIS A 760 6.95 -26.80 13.30
CA HIS A 760 5.69 -26.17 12.93
C HIS A 760 5.88 -24.75 12.38
N LEU A 761 7.00 -24.06 12.66
CA LEU A 761 7.27 -22.71 12.18
C LEU A 761 7.97 -22.66 10.80
N THR A 762 7.99 -23.77 10.05
CA THR A 762 8.67 -23.89 8.75
C THR A 762 8.15 -22.93 7.67
N LYS A 763 6.91 -22.44 7.80
CA LYS A 763 6.30 -21.46 6.88
C LYS A 763 6.44 -20.00 7.34
N LEU A 764 7.10 -19.74 8.48
CA LEU A 764 7.32 -18.39 9.00
C LEU A 764 8.17 -17.59 8.00
N GLN A 765 7.74 -16.38 7.66
CA GLN A 765 8.39 -15.50 6.68
C GLN A 765 9.02 -14.28 7.34
N VAL A 766 8.41 -13.76 8.41
CA VAL A 766 8.86 -12.55 9.11
C VAL A 766 8.97 -12.85 10.60
N LEU A 767 10.16 -12.59 11.17
CA LEU A 767 10.41 -12.65 12.61
C LEU A 767 10.93 -11.29 13.08
N ASN A 768 10.19 -10.63 13.97
CA ASN A 768 10.58 -9.37 14.58
C ASN A 768 10.78 -9.56 16.09
N VAL A 769 11.99 -9.29 16.58
CA VAL A 769 12.35 -9.42 17.99
C VAL A 769 12.81 -8.06 18.51
N LYS A 770 12.11 -7.56 19.53
CA LYS A 770 12.34 -6.25 20.12
C LYS A 770 12.81 -6.35 21.57
N ASN A 771 13.68 -5.43 21.99
CA ASN A 771 14.01 -5.15 23.40
C ASN A 771 14.63 -6.32 24.19
N VAL A 772 15.63 -7.00 23.63
CA VAL A 772 16.38 -8.06 24.35
C VAL A 772 17.62 -7.48 25.02
N ARG A 773 17.75 -7.67 26.34
CA ARG A 773 18.92 -7.23 27.12
C ARG A 773 20.14 -8.15 26.87
N GLN A 774 21.33 -7.65 27.21
CA GLN A 774 22.60 -8.33 26.96
C GLN A 774 22.73 -9.65 27.75
N GLY A 775 23.55 -10.60 27.25
CA GLY A 775 23.92 -11.81 27.98
C GLY A 775 23.14 -13.05 27.53
N MET A 776 22.76 -13.90 28.49
CA MET A 776 22.16 -15.22 28.23
C MET A 776 20.92 -15.20 27.33
N GLY A 777 20.17 -14.09 27.31
CA GLY A 777 19.03 -13.91 26.41
C GLY A 777 19.43 -13.89 24.93
N VAL A 778 20.47 -13.13 24.56
CA VAL A 778 20.96 -13.04 23.17
C VAL A 778 21.51 -14.39 22.72
N LEU A 779 22.32 -15.06 23.56
CA LEU A 779 22.86 -16.39 23.26
C LEU A 779 21.76 -17.42 23.04
N SER A 780 20.70 -17.38 23.85
CA SER A 780 19.56 -18.29 23.69
C SER A 780 18.80 -18.03 22.39
N LEU A 781 18.60 -16.76 22.02
CA LEU A 781 17.98 -16.38 20.75
C LEU A 781 18.78 -16.91 19.56
N CYS A 782 20.11 -16.77 19.61
CA CYS A 782 21.02 -17.29 18.59
C CYS A 782 20.90 -18.82 18.49
N ALA A 783 20.94 -19.54 19.62
CA ALA A 783 20.77 -20.98 19.66
C ALA A 783 19.41 -21.44 19.08
N GLY A 784 18.34 -20.66 19.28
CA GLY A 784 17.03 -20.93 18.67
C GLY A 784 17.05 -20.80 17.14
N LEU A 785 17.75 -19.78 16.62
CA LEU A 785 17.93 -19.58 15.17
C LEU A 785 18.87 -20.62 14.54
N GLU A 786 19.88 -21.09 15.27
CA GLU A 786 20.82 -22.15 14.84
C GLU A 786 20.14 -23.48 14.51
N GLY A 787 18.92 -23.71 15.02
CA GLY A 787 18.15 -24.93 14.78
C GLY A 787 17.80 -25.20 13.32
N GLY A 788 17.88 -24.20 12.43
CA GLY A 788 17.75 -24.36 10.98
C GLY A 788 16.36 -24.77 10.47
N LYS A 789 15.33 -24.69 11.31
CA LYS A 789 13.95 -25.06 10.96
C LYS A 789 13.16 -23.95 10.27
N LEU A 790 13.63 -22.70 10.35
CA LEU A 790 13.00 -21.51 9.78
C LEU A 790 13.37 -21.31 8.28
N SER A 791 13.20 -22.35 7.46
CA SER A 791 13.66 -22.37 6.07
C SER A 791 12.95 -21.35 5.15
N SER A 792 11.72 -20.96 5.48
CA SER A 792 10.95 -19.95 4.73
C SER A 792 11.17 -18.51 5.21
N LEU A 793 12.00 -18.29 6.23
CA LEU A 793 12.19 -16.96 6.83
C LEU A 793 12.86 -16.04 5.82
N ARG A 794 12.18 -14.96 5.43
CA ARG A 794 12.65 -13.95 4.47
C ARG A 794 13.16 -12.70 5.17
N GLU A 795 12.57 -12.34 6.31
CA GLU A 795 12.93 -11.15 7.08
C GLU A 795 13.17 -11.49 8.54
N LEU A 796 14.33 -11.07 9.05
CA LEU A 796 14.67 -11.05 10.46
C LEU A 796 14.95 -9.61 10.88
N SER A 797 14.15 -9.12 11.83
CA SER A 797 14.30 -7.79 12.41
C SER A 797 14.66 -7.91 13.89
N LEU A 798 15.80 -7.38 14.26
CA LEU A 798 16.27 -7.22 15.63
C LEU A 798 16.28 -5.72 15.95
N GLN A 799 15.44 -5.30 16.89
CA GLN A 799 15.36 -3.92 17.33
C GLN A 799 15.66 -3.84 18.82
N SER A 800 16.60 -2.98 19.24
CA SER A 800 16.96 -2.83 20.66
C SER A 800 17.43 -4.15 21.32
N VAL A 801 18.11 -5.02 20.56
CA VAL A 801 18.73 -6.27 21.04
C VAL A 801 20.21 -5.99 21.35
N ARG A 802 20.66 -6.05 22.61
CA ARG A 802 22.02 -5.63 22.98
C ARG A 802 23.10 -6.65 22.58
N LEU A 803 23.74 -6.48 21.41
CA LEU A 803 24.66 -7.45 20.81
C LEU A 803 26.14 -7.37 21.26
N GLN A 804 26.52 -6.46 22.16
CA GLN A 804 27.92 -6.06 22.42
C GLN A 804 28.96 -7.20 22.44
N SER A 805 28.81 -8.19 23.33
CA SER A 805 29.74 -9.33 23.46
C SER A 805 29.34 -10.55 22.63
N ASP A 806 28.09 -10.60 22.17
CA ASP A 806 27.43 -11.82 21.69
C ASP A 806 27.21 -11.81 20.17
N ALA A 807 27.70 -10.77 19.48
CA ALA A 807 27.62 -10.63 18.03
C ALA A 807 28.19 -11.84 17.27
N ARG A 808 29.18 -12.55 17.86
CA ARG A 808 29.73 -13.76 17.26
C ARG A 808 28.72 -14.92 17.25
N ALA A 809 27.97 -15.12 18.33
CA ALA A 809 26.93 -16.15 18.38
C ALA A 809 25.80 -15.84 17.37
N LEU A 810 25.44 -14.56 17.22
CA LEU A 810 24.51 -14.15 16.19
C LEU A 810 25.06 -14.45 14.79
N ALA A 811 26.34 -14.18 14.56
CA ALA A 811 26.99 -14.46 13.28
C ALA A 811 26.99 -15.95 12.93
N ASP A 812 27.27 -16.82 13.90
CA ASP A 812 27.26 -18.27 13.72
C ASP A 812 25.84 -18.80 13.43
N ALA A 813 24.80 -18.17 14.00
CA ALA A 813 23.40 -18.47 13.69
C ALA A 813 22.95 -17.97 12.30
N LEU A 814 23.50 -16.85 11.83
CA LEU A 814 23.15 -16.20 10.57
C LEU A 814 23.99 -16.73 9.39
N VAL A 815 23.86 -18.01 9.07
CA VAL A 815 24.51 -18.62 7.89
C VAL A 815 23.49 -19.27 6.97
N ALA A 816 23.81 -19.39 5.67
CA ALA A 816 22.89 -19.91 4.64
C ALA A 816 22.41 -21.33 4.93
N GLU A 817 23.23 -22.15 5.57
CA GLU A 817 22.85 -23.51 5.99
C GLU A 817 21.64 -23.49 6.94
N LYS A 818 21.57 -22.49 7.84
CA LYS A 818 20.52 -22.39 8.85
C LYS A 818 19.33 -21.56 8.38
N LEU A 819 19.58 -20.49 7.63
CA LEU A 819 18.55 -19.55 7.15
C LEU A 819 18.66 -19.34 5.63
N PRO A 820 18.39 -20.37 4.80
CA PRO A 820 18.58 -20.30 3.34
C PRO A 820 17.59 -19.33 2.65
N GLY A 821 16.47 -19.03 3.31
CA GLY A 821 15.44 -18.11 2.83
C GLY A 821 15.71 -16.64 3.11
N LEU A 822 16.66 -16.30 3.97
CA LEU A 822 16.77 -14.94 4.53
C LEU A 822 17.24 -13.93 3.49
N ARG A 823 16.45 -12.89 3.26
CA ARG A 823 16.70 -11.81 2.29
C ARG A 823 16.88 -10.46 2.96
N VAL A 824 16.17 -10.21 4.04
CA VAL A 824 16.19 -8.93 4.77
C VAL A 824 16.69 -9.18 6.19
N LEU A 825 17.76 -8.51 6.56
CA LEU A 825 18.28 -8.50 7.93
C LEU A 825 18.29 -7.05 8.43
N LYS A 826 17.51 -6.77 9.47
CA LYS A 826 17.49 -5.48 10.14
C LYS A 826 18.07 -5.66 11.54
N ILE A 827 19.13 -4.93 11.85
CA ILE A 827 19.76 -4.87 13.18
C ILE A 827 19.76 -3.39 13.55
N ARG A 828 18.73 -2.92 14.26
CA ARG A 828 18.56 -1.49 14.62
C ARG A 828 18.63 -1.29 16.12
N LEU A 829 19.22 -0.19 16.59
CA LEU A 829 19.31 0.12 18.02
C LEU A 829 19.94 -1.02 18.86
N CYS A 830 20.73 -1.90 18.24
CA CYS A 830 21.24 -3.12 18.88
C CYS A 830 22.60 -2.92 19.57
N HIS A 831 23.12 -1.70 19.58
CA HIS A 831 24.47 -1.37 20.04
C HIS A 831 25.56 -2.21 19.35
N LEU A 832 25.37 -2.56 18.07
CA LEU A 832 26.39 -3.23 17.28
C LEU A 832 27.63 -2.31 17.18
N SER A 833 28.77 -2.80 17.66
CA SER A 833 30.07 -2.12 17.60
C SER A 833 30.89 -2.55 16.39
N ASP A 834 31.98 -1.85 16.12
CA ASP A 834 32.94 -2.20 15.06
C ASP A 834 33.45 -3.64 15.17
N GLU A 835 33.82 -4.09 16.38
CA GLU A 835 34.24 -5.48 16.64
C GLU A 835 33.09 -6.47 16.44
N GLY A 836 31.85 -6.10 16.77
CA GLY A 836 30.68 -6.95 16.54
C GLY A 836 30.38 -7.13 15.06
N LEU A 837 30.47 -6.06 14.27
CA LEU A 837 30.36 -6.12 12.81
C LEU A 837 31.49 -6.95 12.20
N LYS A 838 32.72 -6.80 12.71
CA LYS A 838 33.86 -7.61 12.29
C LYS A 838 33.65 -9.09 12.56
N ALA A 839 33.14 -9.45 13.74
CA ALA A 839 32.78 -10.83 14.05
C ALA A 839 31.75 -11.41 13.07
N LEU A 840 30.72 -10.63 12.71
CA LEU A 840 29.74 -10.99 11.68
C LEU A 840 30.39 -11.23 10.32
N THR A 841 31.19 -10.28 9.85
CA THR A 841 31.86 -10.41 8.56
C THR A 841 32.87 -11.54 8.54
N ASP A 842 33.61 -11.79 9.63
CA ASP A 842 34.59 -12.87 9.72
C ASP A 842 33.92 -14.26 9.59
N VAL A 843 32.74 -14.46 10.19
CA VAL A 843 31.96 -15.69 9.97
C VAL A 843 31.56 -15.80 8.50
N TRP A 844 31.02 -14.74 7.91
CA TRP A 844 30.57 -14.74 6.51
C TRP A 844 31.71 -14.85 5.48
N MET A 845 32.94 -14.56 5.90
CA MET A 845 34.14 -14.86 5.12
C MET A 845 34.51 -16.35 5.19
N GLY A 846 34.29 -17.02 6.32
CA GLY A 846 34.58 -18.44 6.52
C GLY A 846 33.45 -19.42 6.13
N ALA A 847 32.20 -19.02 6.29
CA ALA A 847 30.99 -19.78 5.99
C ALA A 847 30.14 -19.04 4.94
N SER A 848 29.21 -19.74 4.27
CA SER A 848 28.33 -19.10 3.29
C SER A 848 27.29 -18.21 4.00
N PRO A 849 27.31 -16.88 3.79
CA PRO A 849 26.30 -16.00 4.34
C PRO A 849 24.93 -16.27 3.72
N PRO A 850 23.82 -15.94 4.41
CA PRO A 850 22.48 -16.00 3.83
C PRO A 850 22.42 -15.11 2.57
N PRO A 851 21.52 -15.41 1.62
CA PRO A 851 21.36 -14.64 0.38
C PRO A 851 20.66 -13.29 0.63
N LEU A 852 21.29 -12.46 1.48
CA LEU A 852 20.79 -11.15 1.88
C LEU A 852 20.77 -10.20 0.69
N GLU A 853 19.78 -9.33 0.72
CA GLU A 853 19.46 -8.33 -0.28
C GLU A 853 19.38 -6.95 0.35
N HIS A 854 18.80 -6.88 1.54
CA HIS A 854 18.76 -5.69 2.38
C HIS A 854 19.41 -6.00 3.72
N LEU A 855 20.38 -5.17 4.08
CA LEU A 855 21.05 -5.18 5.37
C LEU A 855 20.91 -3.81 6.01
N ASP A 856 20.04 -3.70 7.00
CA ASP A 856 19.85 -2.46 7.72
C ASP A 856 20.60 -2.52 9.05
N LEU A 857 21.61 -1.66 9.19
CA LEU A 857 22.42 -1.50 10.39
C LEU A 857 22.22 -0.11 11.00
N SER A 858 21.09 0.55 10.74
CA SER A 858 20.83 1.90 11.24
C SER A 858 20.81 1.96 12.77
N ASP A 859 21.14 3.14 13.30
CA ASP A 859 21.03 3.47 14.72
C ASP A 859 21.85 2.52 15.63
N ASN A 860 23.06 2.15 15.22
CA ASN A 860 24.02 1.37 16.01
C ASN A 860 25.23 2.23 16.45
N ARG A 861 26.30 1.57 16.92
CA ARG A 861 27.54 2.20 17.39
C ARG A 861 28.70 1.93 16.43
N LEU A 862 28.44 1.95 15.12
CA LEU A 862 29.47 1.80 14.11
C LEU A 862 30.22 3.12 13.93
N GLU A 863 31.54 3.05 13.95
CA GLU A 863 32.45 4.18 13.74
C GLU A 863 33.26 3.97 12.46
N ALA A 864 34.46 4.58 12.36
CA ALA A 864 35.32 4.46 11.20
C ALA A 864 35.83 3.01 10.98
N GLY A 865 36.15 2.27 12.05
CA GLY A 865 36.64 0.89 11.94
C GLY A 865 35.57 -0.07 11.41
N GLY A 866 34.31 0.15 11.79
CA GLY A 866 33.15 -0.60 11.29
C GLY A 866 32.90 -0.32 9.81
N ALA A 867 33.06 0.94 9.39
CA ALA A 867 32.97 1.31 7.97
C ALA A 867 34.10 0.67 7.12
N GLU A 868 35.33 0.60 7.63
CA GLU A 868 36.44 -0.10 6.97
C GLU A 868 36.18 -1.60 6.85
N THR A 869 35.71 -2.22 7.93
CA THR A 869 35.33 -3.64 7.98
C THR A 869 34.24 -3.95 6.96
N LEU A 870 33.19 -3.13 6.91
CA LEU A 870 32.11 -3.25 5.95
C LEU A 870 32.62 -3.07 4.52
N ALA A 871 33.50 -2.10 4.27
CA ALA A 871 34.08 -1.87 2.95
C ALA A 871 34.91 -3.07 2.48
N ALA A 872 35.71 -3.67 3.36
CA ALA A 872 36.48 -4.88 3.07
C ALA A 872 35.53 -6.06 2.76
N PHE A 873 34.48 -6.23 3.56
CA PHE A 873 33.49 -7.27 3.34
C PHE A 873 32.72 -7.10 2.03
N LEU A 874 32.21 -5.92 1.72
CA LEU A 874 31.53 -5.63 0.45
C LEU A 874 32.49 -5.84 -0.74
N GLY A 875 33.77 -5.49 -0.58
CA GLY A 875 34.82 -5.73 -1.57
C GLY A 875 35.08 -7.22 -1.86
N SER A 876 34.83 -8.11 -0.89
CA SER A 876 35.00 -9.55 -1.03
C SER A 876 33.95 -10.22 -1.95
N LYS A 877 32.81 -9.56 -2.18
CA LYS A 877 31.67 -10.06 -2.98
C LYS A 877 31.08 -11.40 -2.49
N ARG A 878 31.19 -11.70 -1.20
CA ARG A 878 30.62 -12.92 -0.60
C ARG A 878 29.08 -12.96 -0.59
N ILE A 879 28.41 -11.80 -0.61
CA ILE A 879 26.95 -11.69 -0.75
C ILE A 879 26.61 -10.93 -2.05
N PRO A 880 26.62 -11.59 -3.22
CA PRO A 880 26.35 -10.92 -4.50
C PRO A 880 24.91 -10.40 -4.61
N SER A 881 23.97 -10.97 -3.84
CA SER A 881 22.56 -10.55 -3.81
C SER A 881 22.33 -9.21 -3.10
N LEU A 882 23.28 -8.73 -2.28
CA LEU A 882 23.10 -7.57 -1.40
C LEU A 882 23.02 -6.26 -2.20
N PHE A 883 21.88 -5.55 -2.13
CA PHE A 883 21.66 -4.27 -2.82
C PHE A 883 21.51 -3.05 -1.96
N GLU A 884 21.15 -3.22 -0.71
CA GLU A 884 20.96 -2.08 0.16
C GLU A 884 21.62 -2.36 1.49
N VAL A 885 22.49 -1.44 1.90
CA VAL A 885 23.06 -1.37 3.22
C VAL A 885 22.73 -0.01 3.81
N ILE A 886 21.88 0.02 4.84
CA ILE A 886 21.46 1.25 5.50
C ILE A 886 22.33 1.47 6.76
N LEU A 887 22.95 2.64 6.86
CA LEU A 887 23.88 3.00 7.93
C LEU A 887 23.49 4.29 8.68
N GLY A 888 22.28 4.83 8.44
CA GLY A 888 21.80 6.04 9.13
C GLY A 888 21.88 5.93 10.65
N GLY A 889 22.10 7.04 11.37
CA GLY A 889 22.14 7.04 12.84
C GLY A 889 23.38 6.40 13.50
N ASN A 890 24.43 6.06 12.74
CA ASN A 890 25.72 5.57 13.27
C ASN A 890 26.77 6.70 13.43
N GLY A 891 27.81 6.46 14.22
CA GLY A 891 28.96 7.35 14.44
C GLY A 891 30.02 7.35 13.32
N VAL A 892 29.63 7.03 12.08
CA VAL A 892 30.57 6.95 10.95
C VAL A 892 31.00 8.36 10.53
N GLY A 893 32.27 8.69 10.73
CA GLY A 893 32.84 9.99 10.37
C GLY A 893 32.73 10.32 8.88
N SER A 894 32.76 11.61 8.52
CA SER A 894 32.57 12.11 7.15
C SER A 894 33.54 11.51 6.13
N VAL A 895 34.78 11.24 6.52
CA VAL A 895 35.81 10.60 5.68
C VAL A 895 35.44 9.15 5.35
N ALA A 896 35.03 8.37 6.35
CA ALA A 896 34.63 6.98 6.18
C ALA A 896 33.30 6.87 5.40
N LYS A 897 32.38 7.82 5.62
CA LYS A 897 31.16 7.95 4.83
C LYS A 897 31.46 8.19 3.36
N ALA A 898 32.32 9.16 3.04
CA ALA A 898 32.74 9.43 1.67
C ALA A 898 33.48 8.23 1.04
N MET A 899 34.26 7.47 1.82
CA MET A 899 34.90 6.23 1.35
C MET A 899 33.86 5.19 0.93
N LEU A 900 32.84 4.93 1.75
CA LEU A 900 31.78 3.97 1.47
C LEU A 900 30.89 4.43 0.31
N GLU A 901 30.49 5.70 0.28
CA GLU A 901 29.71 6.28 -0.83
C GLU A 901 30.48 6.24 -2.15
N ARG A 902 31.81 6.47 -2.13
CA ARG A 902 32.63 6.38 -3.34
C ARG A 902 32.90 4.94 -3.77
N GLY A 903 33.13 4.03 -2.82
CA GLY A 903 33.43 2.63 -3.08
C GLY A 903 32.20 1.81 -3.50
N PHE A 904 31.05 2.10 -2.90
CA PHE A 904 29.82 1.34 -3.05
C PHE A 904 28.57 2.23 -3.21
N PRO A 905 28.56 3.21 -4.15
CA PRO A 905 27.50 4.22 -4.29
C PRO A 905 26.10 3.67 -4.62
N LYS A 906 26.04 2.41 -5.04
CA LYS A 906 24.81 1.71 -5.47
C LYS A 906 24.27 0.76 -4.41
N ILE A 907 24.99 0.61 -3.28
CA ILE A 907 24.69 -0.37 -2.24
C ILE A 907 24.53 0.32 -0.89
N VAL A 908 25.40 1.27 -0.55
CA VAL A 908 25.39 1.91 0.77
C VAL A 908 24.54 3.18 0.76
N SER A 909 23.66 3.31 1.76
CA SER A 909 22.79 4.45 2.01
C SER A 909 22.92 4.90 3.47
N PHE A 910 22.96 6.22 3.70
CA PHE A 910 23.01 6.81 5.04
C PHE A 910 21.67 7.45 5.47
N ARG A 911 20.57 7.05 4.82
CA ARG A 911 19.23 7.50 5.22
C ARG A 911 18.88 6.93 6.60
N THR A 912 18.27 7.75 7.43
CA THR A 912 17.42 7.29 8.53
C THR A 912 16.05 7.02 7.90
N GLN A 913 15.47 5.83 8.08
CA GLN A 913 14.05 5.66 7.76
C GLN A 913 13.27 6.56 8.70
N ASP A 914 12.43 7.44 8.15
CA ASP A 914 11.50 8.23 8.94
C ASP A 914 10.63 7.29 9.78
N TYR A 915 10.57 7.56 11.08
CA TYR A 915 9.61 6.96 11.98
C TYR A 915 8.22 7.40 11.55
N PHE A 916 7.61 6.70 10.58
CA PHE A 916 6.17 6.58 10.59
C PHE A 916 5.82 5.68 11.77
N LEU A 917 5.31 6.33 12.82
CA LEU A 917 4.44 5.73 13.81
C LEU A 917 3.35 4.95 13.05
N GLU A 918 3.52 3.64 12.90
CA GLU A 918 2.45 2.70 12.54
C GLU A 918 2.16 1.77 13.72
#